data_AF-A0AAV6KAY9-F1
#
_entry.id   AF-A0AAV6KAY9-F1
#
_cell.length_a   1.000
_cell.length_b   1.000
_cell.length_c   1.000
_cell.angle_alpha   90.00
_cell.angle_beta   90.00
_cell.angle_gamma   90.00
#
_symmetry.space_group_name_H-M   'P 1'
#
loop_
_entity.id
_entity.type
_entity.pdbx_description
1 polymer ?
#
loop_
_entity_poly.entity_id
_entity_poly.type
_entity_poly.pdbx_seq_one_letter_code
_entity_poly.pdbx_strand_id
1 'polypeptide(L)'
;MDGRTDDDDDGDFLSSLGSSLNPPNFIGTDLGAPSSHTHTNTKQLHYSHHSSKPAPQDDSSDEDDNNNNKDKELHSSGSSSTRTPVKIFDRFYESSDDDVDADADRRSTPGGGSGGLDIGAAVESAGRRLDYMIQFLDRKLSSPDSPNDNNHPIIENPVLTEFVAGGGGTGIFRVPFRTAAHPRRPPSLELRPHPLRETQIGCFLRTLVSTESQLWAGSEWGLRVWKFSELYSPSAAAAVGDEEAAPFYESVQTSPTLCVIADEGSRVVWSGHRDGRIRAWKMDQCLELGSAFREALSWQAHRGPVLSIVMTSYGDLWSGSEGGAIMIWPWESIEKSISLTVEERHLAALLVERSYIDLRSQGTGNGVFNIFTSDVKHMWSDHSGTKVWSAGYLSFALWDSRTREVLKVFNIEGQIENTSFMQDLTMEDEMKTKFVSISKKERPQSAVSFFQRSRNAIMGAADAVRRAAVKGAFGDDNQRTEALITTIDGMIWTGCSNGQLVQWDSNGNRLQDFKHHSQSVQCLRTFGFRIWVGYSSGIVQVLDLNGSLLGRWIAHNSSVIDMAVGAGYIFTLANHGGIRGWSITSPGPLDSILRSELSGKEFLYTRIENLKILAGTWNVAQGRATLDSLVSWLGSAAADVGIVVVGLQEVEMGAGFLAMSAAKETVGLEGSNAGQWWLDMIGTTLGEGSTFERVGSRQLAGLLIAVWVRDNIRDHVGDVDVAAVPCGFGRAIGNKGAVGLRMRVFRRTMCFVNCHFAAHLEAVKSRNADFDHVYRTMVFSRPSNLLNAAAGMVPFLFLSCFPGQGKSLMLVQAMGINSVEGMPELSESDMVVFLGDFNYRLDDISYDEARDFISQRSFDWLRERDQLHAEMKAGNVFQGMREAIIRFPPTYKFERHQAGLAGYDSGEKKRIPAWCDRIIYRDSRSGSVSSCSLDCPVVSSVLQYEACMDVTDSDHKPVRCIFGLEIARVDESIRRQEFEEITGSNENIKRMLEELCKVPETIVSTNNIILQNQDTSILRITNKSGKENALFEIICEGQSTIEDGRASNHRPRGSFGFPRWLQVNPATGIIKPGHIAEISVHHEEFHTLEEFVDGIPQNWWCEDARDKEVMLVVKMRGTCTVESRSHRIRVRHSFSGKISTHTDNSSNTSGNIQSNVLRRADFQRLSGSSDVVDHLINLHFP
;
A
#
# COMPACT_ATOMS: atom_id res chain seq x y z
N MET A 1 -14.65 16.67 -68.19
CA MET A 1 -14.81 15.88 -69.42
C MET A 1 -16.03 15.00 -69.18
N ASP A 2 -17.09 15.31 -69.93
CA ASP A 2 -18.02 14.41 -70.63
C ASP A 2 -18.59 13.20 -69.84
N GLY A 3 -19.90 12.95 -69.74
CA GLY A 3 -21.14 13.65 -70.15
C GLY A 3 -22.31 12.88 -69.48
N ARG A 4 -23.43 13.47 -69.00
CA ARG A 4 -24.49 14.29 -69.63
C ARG A 4 -25.37 13.52 -70.63
N THR A 5 -26.65 13.90 -70.69
CA THR A 5 -27.76 13.43 -71.53
C THR A 5 -28.45 12.11 -71.14
N ASP A 6 -29.78 12.01 -71.14
CA ASP A 6 -30.91 12.84 -70.61
C ASP A 6 -32.24 12.12 -71.04
N ASP A 7 -33.42 12.58 -70.58
CA ASP A 7 -34.79 12.37 -71.14
C ASP A 7 -35.40 10.93 -71.19
N ASP A 8 -36.73 10.67 -71.11
CA ASP A 8 -37.91 11.45 -70.67
C ASP A 8 -39.13 10.50 -70.41
N ASP A 9 -40.19 11.00 -69.73
CA ASP A 9 -41.63 10.85 -70.08
C ASP A 9 -42.62 11.30 -68.95
N ASP A 10 -43.14 12.53 -69.11
CA ASP A 10 -44.48 13.10 -68.81
C ASP A 10 -45.40 12.71 -67.61
N GLY A 11 -45.83 13.78 -66.90
CA GLY A 11 -47.27 14.07 -66.68
C GLY A 11 -47.79 14.27 -65.23
N ASP A 12 -48.73 15.19 -64.93
CA ASP A 12 -49.19 16.40 -65.66
C ASP A 12 -50.05 17.36 -64.78
N PHE A 13 -50.26 18.62 -65.19
CA PHE A 13 -51.15 19.71 -64.66
C PHE A 13 -51.03 20.18 -63.18
N LEU A 14 -50.66 21.45 -62.87
CA LEU A 14 -51.42 22.74 -62.85
C LEU A 14 -52.49 22.89 -61.73
N SER A 15 -52.83 24.06 -61.14
CA SER A 15 -52.25 25.43 -60.99
C SER A 15 -53.17 26.24 -60.01
N SER A 16 -53.15 27.57 -59.72
CA SER A 16 -52.36 28.79 -60.04
C SER A 16 -52.83 30.01 -59.19
N LEU A 17 -51.93 30.93 -58.81
CA LEU A 17 -52.17 32.39 -58.49
C LEU A 17 -52.99 32.74 -57.21
N GLY A 18 -52.95 33.98 -56.66
CA GLY A 18 -52.35 35.25 -57.11
C GLY A 18 -52.05 36.27 -55.97
N SER A 19 -51.87 37.56 -56.27
CA SER A 19 -51.03 38.49 -55.46
C SER A 19 -51.57 39.89 -55.11
N SER A 20 -51.07 40.43 -53.97
CA SER A 20 -50.75 41.86 -53.65
C SER A 20 -51.81 42.97 -53.66
N LEU A 21 -51.88 43.78 -52.57
CA LEU A 21 -51.77 45.27 -52.51
C LEU A 21 -52.02 45.84 -51.07
N ASN A 22 -51.70 47.12 -50.84
CA ASN A 22 -51.75 47.88 -49.55
C ASN A 22 -52.63 49.17 -49.70
N PRO A 23 -52.86 50.04 -48.68
CA PRO A 23 -52.98 49.94 -47.20
C PRO A 23 -54.41 50.46 -46.77
N PRO A 24 -54.68 51.53 -45.95
CA PRO A 24 -54.15 52.05 -44.65
C PRO A 24 -55.22 52.40 -43.56
N ASN A 25 -54.75 52.69 -42.31
CA ASN A 25 -55.38 53.53 -41.24
C ASN A 25 -56.73 53.05 -40.61
N PHE A 26 -57.15 53.38 -39.36
CA PHE A 26 -56.69 54.09 -38.13
C PHE A 26 -57.68 53.67 -36.98
N ILE A 27 -57.62 53.87 -35.65
CA ILE A 27 -56.86 54.50 -34.51
C ILE A 27 -57.25 53.62 -33.26
N GLY A 28 -56.67 53.52 -32.05
CA GLY A 28 -55.60 54.15 -31.23
C GLY A 28 -55.59 53.37 -29.87
N THR A 29 -55.13 53.83 -28.69
CA THR A 29 -54.39 55.03 -28.22
C THR A 29 -53.49 54.63 -27.03
N ASP A 30 -52.21 55.05 -27.05
CA ASP A 30 -51.39 55.59 -25.94
C ASP A 30 -51.14 54.79 -24.63
N LEU A 31 -50.00 54.88 -23.91
CA LEU A 31 -48.64 55.49 -24.04
C LEU A 31 -47.75 54.77 -22.96
N GLY A 32 -46.42 54.68 -22.96
CA GLY A 32 -45.32 55.18 -23.80
C GLY A 32 -43.98 54.48 -23.43
N ALA A 33 -42.84 54.92 -23.97
CA ALA A 33 -41.54 54.21 -23.97
C ALA A 33 -40.42 55.00 -23.19
N PRO A 34 -39.07 54.75 -23.25
CA PRO A 34 -38.32 53.76 -24.06
C PRO A 34 -37.02 53.12 -23.47
N SER A 35 -36.40 52.26 -24.29
CA SER A 35 -34.94 52.16 -24.59
C SER A 35 -33.96 51.20 -23.85
N SER A 36 -33.38 50.31 -24.68
CA SER A 36 -31.93 50.08 -24.87
C SER A 36 -31.18 48.87 -24.24
N HIS A 37 -30.45 48.21 -25.14
CA HIS A 37 -29.19 47.45 -25.00
C HIS A 37 -29.09 46.14 -24.20
N THR A 38 -28.03 45.41 -24.58
CA THR A 38 -27.73 44.00 -24.33
C THR A 38 -26.57 43.82 -23.35
N HIS A 39 -26.57 42.76 -22.53
CA HIS A 39 -25.40 41.88 -22.41
C HIS A 39 -25.70 40.56 -21.66
N THR A 40 -24.90 39.54 -21.94
CA THR A 40 -24.85 38.24 -21.26
C THR A 40 -23.72 38.17 -20.24
N ASN A 41 -23.91 37.56 -19.05
CA ASN A 41 -22.90 36.67 -18.46
C ASN A 41 -23.35 35.85 -17.22
N THR A 42 -22.52 34.87 -16.88
CA THR A 42 -22.61 33.90 -15.76
C THR A 42 -22.27 34.48 -14.37
N LYS A 43 -22.82 33.93 -13.26
CA LYS A 43 -22.05 33.22 -12.16
C LYS A 43 -22.77 33.02 -10.78
N GLN A 44 -22.31 31.96 -10.09
CA GLN A 44 -22.05 31.79 -8.62
C GLN A 44 -23.17 31.66 -7.55
N LEU A 45 -23.09 30.54 -6.81
CA LEU A 45 -22.93 30.34 -5.34
C LEU A 45 -23.54 31.33 -4.32
N HIS A 46 -24.13 30.79 -3.24
CA HIS A 46 -24.04 31.20 -1.80
C HIS A 46 -24.97 30.30 -0.92
N TYR A 47 -25.02 30.27 0.42
CA TYR A 47 -24.33 30.98 1.55
C TYR A 47 -24.33 30.12 2.85
N SER A 48 -23.79 30.65 3.97
CA SER A 48 -23.79 30.04 5.33
C SER A 48 -23.75 31.08 6.48
N HIS A 49 -24.34 30.74 7.63
CA HIS A 49 -24.19 31.31 9.01
C HIS A 49 -24.82 32.66 9.48
N HIS A 50 -25.81 32.52 10.40
CA HIS A 50 -25.99 33.09 11.76
C HIS A 50 -26.05 34.60 12.18
N SER A 51 -27.02 34.86 13.09
CA SER A 51 -27.08 35.83 14.23
C SER A 51 -27.48 37.31 13.93
N SER A 52 -28.16 38.12 14.80
CA SER A 52 -28.70 37.95 16.18
C SER A 52 -29.78 39.01 16.62
N LYS A 53 -30.81 38.61 17.42
CA LYS A 53 -31.60 39.36 18.47
C LYS A 53 -32.36 40.70 18.11
N PRO A 54 -33.24 41.32 18.97
CA PRO A 54 -33.97 40.89 20.21
C PRO A 54 -35.49 41.33 20.40
N ALA A 55 -36.22 40.69 21.36
CA ALA A 55 -37.36 41.18 22.22
C ALA A 55 -38.72 41.63 21.58
N PRO A 56 -39.85 41.89 22.32
CA PRO A 56 -40.18 41.78 23.78
C PRO A 56 -41.54 41.08 24.19
N GLN A 57 -41.78 40.87 25.52
CA GLN A 57 -43.03 40.93 26.38
C GLN A 57 -44.42 40.34 25.93
N ASP A 58 -45.39 39.85 26.76
CA ASP A 58 -45.65 39.67 28.22
C ASP A 58 -46.74 38.56 28.48
N ASP A 59 -46.88 38.05 29.74
CA ASP A 59 -48.08 37.46 30.45
C ASP A 59 -48.95 36.30 29.85
N SER A 60 -49.67 35.41 30.59
CA SER A 60 -49.76 35.04 32.04
C SER A 60 -50.54 33.69 32.27
N SER A 61 -50.37 33.04 33.44
CA SER A 61 -51.33 32.15 34.20
C SER A 61 -51.96 30.88 33.56
N ASP A 62 -52.39 29.81 34.26
CA ASP A 62 -52.12 29.14 35.58
C ASP A 62 -52.91 27.79 35.64
N GLU A 63 -52.55 26.87 36.57
CA GLU A 63 -53.38 25.85 37.33
C GLU A 63 -54.50 24.98 36.65
N ASP A 64 -54.83 23.74 37.07
CA ASP A 64 -54.11 22.66 37.80
C ASP A 64 -54.89 21.29 37.75
N ASP A 65 -54.23 20.22 38.23
CA ASP A 65 -54.73 19.01 38.94
C ASP A 65 -55.59 17.85 38.31
N ASN A 66 -55.30 16.66 38.86
CA ASN A 66 -55.76 15.27 38.68
C ASN A 66 -57.27 14.92 38.60
N ASN A 67 -57.65 13.84 37.85
CA ASN A 67 -58.09 12.55 38.48
C ASN A 67 -58.35 11.29 37.61
N ASN A 68 -58.52 10.16 38.33
CA ASN A 68 -58.66 8.75 37.92
C ASN A 68 -59.98 8.30 37.29
N ASN A 69 -59.91 7.20 36.50
CA ASN A 69 -60.80 6.01 36.39
C ASN A 69 -60.98 5.57 34.90
N LYS A 70 -61.38 4.34 34.53
CA LYS A 70 -61.26 2.93 34.96
C LYS A 70 -62.23 2.12 34.05
N ASP A 71 -62.04 0.80 33.99
CA ASP A 71 -63.00 -0.24 33.56
C ASP A 71 -63.45 -0.39 32.06
N LYS A 72 -62.79 -1.37 31.42
CA LYS A 72 -63.36 -2.63 30.84
C LYS A 72 -64.34 -2.64 29.64
N GLU A 73 -63.95 -3.48 28.65
CA GLU A 73 -64.78 -4.46 27.89
C GLU A 73 -65.83 -3.90 26.88
N LEU A 74 -66.11 -4.50 25.69
CA LEU A 74 -65.78 -5.81 25.08
C LEU A 74 -65.86 -5.75 23.51
N HIS A 75 -64.99 -6.51 22.81
CA HIS A 75 -65.04 -6.99 21.39
C HIS A 75 -65.34 -5.98 20.22
N SER A 76 -64.63 -6.04 19.08
CA SER A 76 -64.53 -7.23 18.19
C SER A 76 -63.49 -7.10 17.04
N SER A 77 -63.05 -8.27 16.53
CA SER A 77 -62.39 -8.54 15.22
C SER A 77 -61.12 -7.76 14.77
N GLY A 78 -60.03 -8.50 14.53
CA GLY A 78 -58.85 -8.04 13.78
C GLY A 78 -57.70 -9.06 13.89
N SER A 79 -57.11 -9.50 12.77
CA SER A 79 -56.20 -10.67 12.75
C SER A 79 -54.75 -10.33 12.42
N SER A 80 -53.81 -10.82 13.24
CA SER A 80 -52.49 -11.29 12.76
C SER A 80 -51.95 -12.35 13.72
N SER A 81 -51.13 -13.29 13.23
CA SER A 81 -50.56 -14.38 14.03
C SER A 81 -49.07 -14.53 13.76
N THR A 82 -48.26 -14.27 14.79
CA THR A 82 -46.84 -14.67 14.83
C THR A 82 -46.72 -16.20 14.90
N ARG A 83 -45.55 -16.74 14.54
CA ARG A 83 -45.23 -18.16 14.77
C ARG A 83 -43.79 -18.32 15.24
N THR A 84 -43.63 -19.11 16.30
CA THR A 84 -42.36 -19.36 17.00
C THR A 84 -41.60 -20.57 16.44
N PRO A 85 -40.27 -20.63 16.65
CA PRO A 85 -39.51 -21.89 16.55
C PRO A 85 -39.78 -22.80 17.77
N VAL A 86 -39.42 -24.08 17.64
CA VAL A 86 -39.77 -25.17 18.58
C VAL A 86 -38.57 -25.57 19.45
N LYS A 87 -38.83 -25.94 20.73
CA LYS A 87 -37.84 -26.57 21.63
C LYS A 87 -38.04 -28.08 21.73
N ILE A 88 -36.98 -28.85 21.43
CA ILE A 88 -36.76 -30.28 21.72
C ILE A 88 -35.24 -30.40 21.93
N PHE A 89 -34.66 -31.02 22.97
CA PHE A 89 -35.20 -31.66 24.19
C PHE A 89 -34.14 -31.49 25.30
N ASP A 90 -34.51 -31.35 26.58
CA ASP A 90 -33.61 -31.69 27.70
C ASP A 90 -34.38 -32.03 28.99
N ARG A 91 -33.78 -32.80 29.93
CA ARG A 91 -34.48 -33.26 31.16
C ARG A 91 -33.54 -33.77 32.26
N PHE A 92 -33.84 -33.37 33.51
CA PHE A 92 -33.10 -33.67 34.76
C PHE A 92 -31.73 -32.94 34.87
N TYR A 93 -31.30 -32.40 36.01
CA TYR A 93 -31.81 -32.47 37.39
C TYR A 93 -31.92 -31.06 38.04
N GLU A 94 -32.80 -30.91 39.04
CA GLU A 94 -32.93 -29.71 39.89
C GLU A 94 -32.20 -29.89 41.24
N SER A 95 -31.53 -28.84 41.72
CA SER A 95 -31.34 -28.48 43.15
C SER A 95 -30.63 -27.11 43.19
N SER A 96 -31.36 -26.00 43.28
CA SER A 96 -31.77 -25.33 44.53
C SER A 96 -30.71 -24.34 45.05
N ASP A 97 -30.92 -23.05 44.78
CA ASP A 97 -30.29 -21.94 45.49
C ASP A 97 -30.79 -21.87 46.95
N ASP A 98 -30.07 -21.13 47.80
CA ASP A 98 -30.55 -20.55 49.06
C ASP A 98 -29.93 -19.14 49.19
N ASP A 99 -30.74 -18.16 49.61
CA ASP A 99 -30.41 -16.72 49.57
C ASP A 99 -29.46 -16.25 50.70
N VAL A 100 -29.04 -14.96 50.65
CA VAL A 100 -29.45 -13.90 51.61
C VAL A 100 -28.61 -12.61 51.44
N ASP A 101 -29.28 -11.45 51.43
CA ASP A 101 -28.69 -10.10 51.33
C ASP A 101 -27.95 -9.62 52.61
N ALA A 102 -27.05 -8.62 52.45
CA ALA A 102 -26.98 -7.44 53.34
C ALA A 102 -26.05 -6.32 52.79
N ASP A 103 -26.54 -5.07 52.81
CA ASP A 103 -25.76 -3.85 52.51
C ASP A 103 -24.79 -3.43 53.63
N ALA A 104 -23.66 -2.79 53.26
CA ALA A 104 -22.84 -1.96 54.17
C ALA A 104 -22.00 -0.88 53.45
N ASP A 105 -22.58 0.31 53.32
CA ASP A 105 -22.10 1.69 53.07
C ASP A 105 -20.60 2.05 52.78
N ARG A 106 -20.39 3.21 52.14
CA ARG A 106 -19.12 3.73 51.59
C ARG A 106 -18.33 4.64 52.55
N ARG A 107 -16.99 4.54 52.51
CA ARG A 107 -16.08 5.73 52.54
C ARG A 107 -14.65 5.46 52.05
N SER A 108 -14.08 6.50 51.45
CA SER A 108 -12.74 6.66 50.84
C SER A 108 -11.55 6.35 51.78
N THR A 109 -10.29 6.16 51.34
CA THR A 109 -9.57 6.68 50.14
C THR A 109 -8.44 5.68 49.68
N PRO A 110 -7.37 6.01 48.90
CA PRO A 110 -7.04 5.22 47.71
C PRO A 110 -5.75 4.36 47.78
N GLY A 111 -5.60 3.42 46.84
CA GLY A 111 -4.31 2.81 46.48
C GLY A 111 -4.43 1.39 45.91
N GLY A 112 -3.70 1.11 44.83
CA GLY A 112 -3.63 -0.20 44.19
C GLY A 112 -4.17 -0.21 42.77
N GLY A 113 -3.28 -0.31 41.78
CA GLY A 113 -3.66 -0.58 40.40
C GLY A 113 -3.91 -2.08 40.20
N SER A 114 -4.97 -2.43 39.48
CA SER A 114 -5.21 -3.78 38.98
C SER A 114 -5.82 -3.69 37.59
N GLY A 115 -5.34 -4.54 36.67
CA GLY A 115 -5.94 -4.65 35.34
C GLY A 115 -7.27 -5.40 35.44
N GLY A 116 -8.35 -4.76 35.05
CA GLY A 116 -9.64 -5.42 34.89
C GLY A 116 -9.59 -6.35 33.68
N LEU A 117 -9.31 -7.63 33.90
CA LEU A 117 -9.60 -8.68 32.92
C LEU A 117 -11.12 -8.74 32.75
N ASP A 118 -11.61 -8.40 31.56
CA ASP A 118 -13.04 -8.45 31.27
C ASP A 118 -13.49 -9.91 31.15
N ILE A 119 -14.06 -10.43 32.24
CA ILE A 119 -14.50 -11.82 32.36
C ILE A 119 -15.57 -12.14 31.31
N GLY A 120 -16.38 -11.16 30.89
CA GLY A 120 -17.38 -11.34 29.83
C GLY A 120 -16.72 -11.71 28.50
N ALA A 121 -15.72 -10.95 28.08
CA ALA A 121 -14.96 -11.21 26.85
C ALA A 121 -14.19 -12.54 26.90
N ALA A 122 -13.67 -12.92 28.06
CA ALA A 122 -12.98 -14.20 28.26
C ALA A 122 -13.95 -15.41 28.13
N VAL A 123 -15.13 -15.35 28.73
CA VAL A 123 -16.17 -16.39 28.61
C VAL A 123 -16.70 -16.47 27.17
N GLU A 124 -16.93 -15.33 26.52
CA GLU A 124 -17.38 -15.29 25.13
C GLU A 124 -16.32 -15.87 24.16
N SER A 125 -15.03 -15.62 24.41
CA SER A 125 -13.92 -16.24 23.66
C SER A 125 -13.82 -17.75 23.89
N ALA A 126 -14.02 -18.22 25.12
CA ALA A 126 -14.05 -19.64 25.44
C ALA A 126 -15.24 -20.37 24.77
N GLY A 127 -16.43 -19.75 24.75
CA GLY A 127 -17.59 -20.24 24.01
C GLY A 127 -17.32 -20.37 22.51
N ARG A 128 -16.82 -19.29 21.90
CA ARG A 128 -16.38 -19.29 20.48
C ARG A 128 -15.39 -20.40 20.17
N ARG A 129 -14.35 -20.59 20.99
CA ARG A 129 -13.38 -21.69 20.83
C ARG A 129 -14.03 -23.08 20.87
N LEU A 130 -15.00 -23.29 21.76
CA LEU A 130 -15.76 -24.54 21.85
C LEU A 130 -16.60 -24.79 20.59
N ASP A 131 -17.29 -23.76 20.09
CA ASP A 131 -18.05 -23.86 18.83
C ASP A 131 -17.17 -24.28 17.65
N TYR A 132 -15.93 -23.79 17.59
CA TYR A 132 -14.99 -24.13 16.51
C TYR A 132 -14.41 -25.55 16.66
N MET A 133 -14.24 -26.01 17.90
CA MET A 133 -13.93 -27.42 18.16
C MET A 133 -15.08 -28.34 17.73
N ILE A 134 -16.34 -27.96 18.00
CA ILE A 134 -17.53 -28.72 17.57
C ILE A 134 -17.62 -28.74 16.04
N GLN A 135 -17.55 -27.58 15.37
CA GLN A 135 -17.56 -27.49 13.90
C GLN A 135 -16.42 -28.28 13.23
N PHE A 136 -15.24 -28.34 13.85
CA PHE A 136 -14.14 -29.17 13.37
C PHE A 136 -14.40 -30.67 13.55
N LEU A 137 -14.98 -31.07 14.69
CA LEU A 137 -15.33 -32.47 14.96
C LEU A 137 -16.47 -32.94 14.05
N ASP A 138 -17.53 -32.15 13.88
CA ASP A 138 -18.64 -32.46 12.96
C ASP A 138 -18.11 -32.66 11.53
N ARG A 139 -17.23 -31.76 11.04
CA ARG A 139 -16.57 -31.89 9.73
C ARG A 139 -15.64 -33.11 9.63
N LYS A 140 -15.12 -33.61 10.76
CA LYS A 140 -14.32 -34.85 10.82
C LYS A 140 -15.17 -36.11 10.93
N LEU A 141 -16.41 -36.01 11.38
CA LEU A 141 -17.36 -37.11 11.52
C LEU A 141 -18.27 -37.25 10.29
N SER A 142 -18.47 -36.18 9.51
CA SER A 142 -19.25 -36.17 8.27
C SER A 142 -18.48 -36.61 7.01
N SER A 143 -17.20 -36.95 7.11
CA SER A 143 -16.45 -37.54 5.99
C SER A 143 -16.99 -38.95 5.67
N PRO A 144 -17.15 -39.33 4.38
CA PRO A 144 -17.99 -40.46 3.94
C PRO A 144 -17.34 -41.86 4.10
N ASP A 145 -16.75 -42.15 5.26
CA ASP A 145 -16.11 -43.43 5.60
C ASP A 145 -17.03 -44.40 6.42
N SER A 146 -18.34 -44.12 6.48
CA SER A 146 -19.34 -44.94 7.19
C SER A 146 -20.25 -45.75 6.24
N PRO A 147 -19.91 -47.03 5.94
CA PRO A 147 -20.72 -47.87 5.07
C PRO A 147 -21.92 -48.51 5.82
N ASN A 148 -22.90 -47.68 6.21
CA ASN A 148 -24.33 -47.99 6.41
C ASN A 148 -25.00 -46.87 7.23
N ASP A 149 -25.94 -46.13 6.63
CA ASP A 149 -27.29 -46.12 7.19
C ASP A 149 -28.34 -45.79 6.10
N ASN A 150 -29.31 -46.69 5.93
CA ASN A 150 -30.39 -46.52 4.95
C ASN A 150 -31.66 -46.05 5.67
N ASN A 151 -31.87 -44.73 5.82
CA ASN A 151 -33.20 -44.07 5.86
C ASN A 151 -33.12 -42.56 6.15
N HIS A 152 -32.93 -41.71 5.14
CA HIS A 152 -33.48 -40.34 5.15
C HIS A 152 -33.52 -39.75 3.72
N PRO A 153 -34.66 -39.23 3.23
CA PRO A 153 -34.76 -38.59 1.92
C PRO A 153 -34.44 -37.09 2.01
N ILE A 154 -33.15 -36.74 2.06
CA ILE A 154 -32.70 -35.36 1.88
C ILE A 154 -32.55 -35.11 0.38
N ILE A 155 -33.18 -34.05 -0.14
CA ILE A 155 -33.03 -33.63 -1.55
C ILE A 155 -31.80 -32.73 -1.65
N GLU A 156 -30.62 -33.33 -1.56
CA GLU A 156 -29.39 -32.72 -2.04
C GLU A 156 -29.29 -32.91 -3.55
N ASN A 157 -28.99 -31.83 -4.29
CA ASN A 157 -28.69 -31.95 -5.72
C ASN A 157 -27.37 -32.74 -5.86
N PRO A 158 -27.36 -33.92 -6.50
CA PRO A 158 -26.18 -34.77 -6.54
C PRO A 158 -25.08 -34.11 -7.37
N VAL A 159 -23.89 -33.96 -6.77
CA VAL A 159 -22.69 -33.45 -7.44
C VAL A 159 -22.44 -34.23 -8.73
N LEU A 160 -22.26 -33.50 -9.83
CA LEU A 160 -22.07 -34.11 -11.14
C LEU A 160 -20.69 -34.79 -11.23
N THR A 161 -20.67 -35.97 -11.85
CA THR A 161 -19.44 -36.72 -12.13
C THR A 161 -18.52 -35.92 -13.05
N GLU A 162 -17.22 -35.92 -12.74
CA GLU A 162 -16.19 -35.14 -13.43
C GLU A 162 -15.21 -36.04 -14.20
N PHE A 163 -14.79 -35.58 -15.37
CA PHE A 163 -13.60 -36.05 -16.07
C PHE A 163 -12.41 -35.14 -15.72
N VAL A 164 -11.21 -35.71 -15.62
CA VAL A 164 -9.97 -34.99 -15.24
C VAL A 164 -8.89 -35.21 -16.30
N ALA A 165 -8.28 -34.14 -16.77
CA ALA A 165 -7.22 -34.17 -17.78
C ALA A 165 -5.88 -34.70 -17.25
N GLY A 166 -5.10 -35.33 -18.12
CA GLY A 166 -3.75 -35.82 -17.81
C GLY A 166 -2.75 -34.70 -17.47
N GLY A 167 -1.60 -35.06 -16.90
CA GLY A 167 -0.44 -34.16 -16.74
C GLY A 167 -0.45 -33.18 -15.55
N GLY A 168 -1.58 -33.01 -14.85
CA GLY A 168 -1.78 -31.98 -13.81
C GLY A 168 -0.82 -31.97 -12.62
N GLY A 169 -0.04 -33.03 -12.39
CA GLY A 169 0.98 -33.06 -11.34
C GLY A 169 2.31 -32.39 -11.71
N THR A 170 2.45 -31.84 -12.93
CA THR A 170 3.75 -31.52 -13.54
C THR A 170 3.90 -30.06 -13.98
N GLY A 171 5.13 -29.55 -13.86
CA GLY A 171 5.52 -28.22 -14.35
C GLY A 171 4.59 -27.10 -13.87
N ILE A 172 4.26 -26.20 -14.79
CA ILE A 172 3.40 -25.02 -14.58
C ILE A 172 1.93 -25.37 -14.28
N PHE A 173 1.49 -26.62 -14.47
CA PHE A 173 0.11 -27.03 -14.24
C PHE A 173 -0.11 -27.58 -12.83
N ARG A 174 0.97 -27.83 -12.08
CA ARG A 174 0.90 -28.30 -10.70
C ARG A 174 0.23 -27.26 -9.82
N VAL A 175 -0.83 -27.67 -9.12
CA VAL A 175 -1.53 -26.86 -8.11
C VAL A 175 -0.53 -26.27 -7.11
N PRO A 176 -0.61 -24.96 -6.79
CA PRO A 176 0.27 -24.31 -5.82
C PRO A 176 0.23 -24.97 -4.45
N PHE A 177 1.39 -25.09 -3.81
CA PHE A 177 1.43 -25.49 -2.41
C PHE A 177 0.86 -24.37 -1.52
N ARG A 178 -0.02 -24.75 -0.60
CA ARG A 178 -0.64 -23.89 0.41
C ARG A 178 -0.46 -24.56 1.78
N THR A 179 -0.41 -23.77 2.85
CA THR A 179 -0.49 -24.24 4.23
C THR A 179 -0.59 -23.08 5.22
N ALA A 180 -1.16 -23.32 6.41
CA ALA A 180 -1.34 -22.30 7.45
C ALA A 180 -0.03 -21.75 8.04
N ALA A 181 1.08 -22.50 7.96
CA ALA A 181 2.37 -22.08 8.50
C ALA A 181 3.54 -22.56 7.62
N HIS A 182 3.77 -21.85 6.50
CA HIS A 182 4.70 -22.25 5.44
C HIS A 182 6.11 -22.62 5.97
N PRO A 183 6.65 -23.81 5.64
CA PRO A 183 7.82 -24.38 6.31
C PRO A 183 9.12 -23.59 6.07
N ARG A 184 9.21 -22.82 4.97
CA ARG A 184 10.34 -21.95 4.65
C ARG A 184 10.09 -20.46 4.95
N ARG A 185 9.06 -20.15 5.74
CA ARG A 185 8.73 -18.78 6.17
C ARG A 185 8.66 -18.73 7.70
N PRO A 186 9.23 -17.72 8.37
CA PRO A 186 8.96 -17.50 9.79
C PRO A 186 7.46 -17.29 10.04
N PRO A 187 6.93 -17.65 11.22
CA PRO A 187 5.62 -17.19 11.67
C PRO A 187 5.56 -15.66 11.70
N SER A 188 4.40 -15.11 11.33
CA SER A 188 4.16 -13.66 11.27
C SER A 188 2.94 -13.26 12.06
N LEU A 189 3.03 -12.11 12.70
CA LEU A 189 1.90 -11.40 13.29
C LEU A 189 1.18 -10.61 12.18
N GLU A 190 -0.02 -11.06 11.77
CA GLU A 190 -0.86 -10.37 10.78
C GLU A 190 -1.55 -9.16 11.47
N LEU A 191 -0.81 -8.06 11.66
CA LEU A 191 -1.33 -6.83 12.26
C LEU A 191 -2.49 -6.27 11.43
N ARG A 192 -2.27 -6.17 10.13
CA ARG A 192 -3.27 -5.73 9.16
C ARG A 192 -3.29 -6.70 7.98
N PRO A 193 -4.30 -7.58 7.88
CA PRO A 193 -4.50 -8.36 6.66
C PRO A 193 -4.65 -7.43 5.47
N HIS A 194 -4.22 -7.87 4.29
CA HIS A 194 -4.42 -7.10 3.05
C HIS A 194 -5.91 -6.69 2.89
N PRO A 195 -6.23 -5.37 2.90
CA PRO A 195 -7.59 -4.86 2.74
C PRO A 195 -8.08 -5.02 1.30
N LEU A 196 -9.24 -5.65 1.12
CA LEU A 196 -9.82 -5.92 -0.20
C LEU A 196 -10.42 -4.68 -0.88
N ARG A 197 -10.89 -3.71 -0.08
CA ARG A 197 -11.67 -2.54 -0.52
C ARG A 197 -10.79 -1.32 -0.79
N GLU A 198 -9.85 -0.99 0.11
CA GLU A 198 -8.96 0.17 -0.06
C GLU A 198 -8.10 0.11 -1.33
N THR A 199 -7.67 -1.08 -1.74
CA THR A 199 -6.91 -1.26 -2.98
C THR A 199 -7.76 -1.08 -4.24
N GLN A 200 -9.09 -1.11 -4.15
CA GLN A 200 -10.01 -0.76 -5.25
C GLN A 200 -10.24 0.75 -5.32
N ILE A 201 -10.50 1.40 -4.18
CA ILE A 201 -10.72 2.87 -4.12
C ILE A 201 -9.42 3.70 -4.15
N GLY A 202 -8.25 3.05 -4.07
CA GLY A 202 -6.93 3.68 -4.20
C GLY A 202 -6.37 4.26 -2.91
N CYS A 203 -6.87 3.84 -1.75
CA CYS A 203 -6.64 4.46 -0.44
C CYS A 203 -5.57 3.74 0.39
N PHE A 204 -4.46 3.41 -0.24
CA PHE A 204 -3.42 2.55 0.36
C PHE A 204 -2.55 3.27 1.40
N LEU A 205 -1.92 2.47 2.25
CA LEU A 205 -0.83 2.92 3.13
C LEU A 205 0.47 3.02 2.33
N ARG A 206 1.31 4.02 2.63
CA ARG A 206 2.53 4.37 1.91
C ARG A 206 3.83 4.14 2.67
N THR A 207 3.80 4.34 3.99
CA THR A 207 5.01 4.40 4.84
C THR A 207 4.69 4.03 6.29
N LEU A 208 5.67 3.51 7.02
CA LEU A 208 5.58 3.13 8.43
C LEU A 208 6.67 3.81 9.28
N VAL A 209 6.33 4.17 10.52
CA VAL A 209 7.31 4.43 11.58
C VAL A 209 6.82 3.86 12.91
N SER A 210 7.74 3.44 13.77
CA SER A 210 7.45 2.96 15.13
C SER A 210 7.90 3.98 16.16
N THR A 211 7.18 4.04 17.27
CA THR A 211 7.65 4.59 18.54
C THR A 211 8.00 3.46 19.52
N GLU A 212 8.37 3.78 20.76
CA GLU A 212 8.53 2.80 21.85
C GLU A 212 7.21 2.07 22.20
N SER A 213 6.03 2.61 21.84
CA SER A 213 4.71 2.08 22.25
C SER A 213 3.64 1.98 21.14
N GLN A 214 3.89 2.49 19.94
CA GLN A 214 2.91 2.61 18.84
C GLN A 214 3.54 2.33 17.47
N LEU A 215 2.78 1.77 16.53
CA LEU A 215 3.10 1.76 15.11
C LEU A 215 2.22 2.77 14.37
N TRP A 216 2.84 3.67 13.60
CA TRP A 216 2.19 4.70 12.81
C TRP A 216 2.35 4.40 11.31
N ALA A 217 1.30 4.67 10.52
CA ALA A 217 1.30 4.50 9.07
C ALA A 217 0.74 5.72 8.34
N GLY A 218 1.38 6.15 7.26
CA GLY A 218 0.87 7.17 6.34
C GLY A 218 -0.06 6.59 5.28
N SER A 219 -1.15 7.28 4.96
CA SER A 219 -2.13 6.92 3.92
C SER A 219 -2.39 8.05 2.92
N GLU A 220 -3.21 7.82 1.89
CA GLU A 220 -3.72 8.90 1.02
C GLU A 220 -4.48 10.01 1.77
N TRP A 221 -5.01 9.72 2.96
CA TRP A 221 -5.93 10.60 3.67
C TRP A 221 -5.44 10.99 5.08
N GLY A 222 -4.21 10.65 5.47
CA GLY A 222 -3.61 11.08 6.73
C GLY A 222 -2.75 10.02 7.39
N LEU A 223 -3.03 9.73 8.67
CA LEU A 223 -2.32 8.76 9.49
C LEU A 223 -3.25 7.71 10.11
N ARG A 224 -2.72 6.52 10.31
CA ARG A 224 -3.26 5.50 11.22
C ARG A 224 -2.26 5.17 12.30
N VAL A 225 -2.73 4.80 13.49
CA VAL A 225 -1.88 4.34 14.60
C VAL A 225 -2.46 3.11 15.28
N TRP A 226 -1.61 2.10 15.51
CA TRP A 226 -1.86 0.91 16.33
C TRP A 226 -1.05 1.02 17.63
N LYS A 227 -1.64 0.68 18.78
CA LYS A 227 -0.89 0.62 20.06
C LYS A 227 -0.30 -0.76 20.29
N PHE A 228 0.91 -0.83 20.84
CA PHE A 228 1.56 -2.12 21.12
C PHE A 228 0.91 -2.91 22.27
N SER A 229 0.15 -2.24 23.14
CA SER A 229 -0.71 -2.86 24.16
C SER A 229 -1.98 -3.51 23.61
N GLU A 230 -2.31 -3.30 22.32
CA GLU A 230 -3.60 -3.70 21.72
C GLU A 230 -3.42 -4.63 20.51
N LEU A 231 -2.18 -5.08 20.22
CA LEU A 231 -1.82 -5.86 19.02
C LEU A 231 -2.65 -7.14 18.84
N TYR A 232 -2.92 -7.84 19.93
CA TYR A 232 -3.57 -9.16 19.93
C TYR A 232 -5.06 -9.08 20.25
N SER A 233 -5.54 -7.91 20.69
CA SER A 233 -6.94 -7.65 20.98
C SER A 233 -7.83 -7.83 19.74
N PRO A 234 -9.09 -8.28 19.90
CA PRO A 234 -10.08 -8.23 18.83
C PRO A 234 -10.39 -6.77 18.47
N SER A 235 -10.69 -6.49 17.20
CA SER A 235 -11.17 -5.16 16.81
C SER A 235 -12.59 -4.93 17.30
N ALA A 236 -12.79 -3.90 18.11
CA ALA A 236 -14.10 -3.43 18.56
C ALA A 236 -14.75 -2.41 17.59
N ALA A 237 -14.03 -2.00 16.55
CA ALA A 237 -14.51 -1.05 15.54
C ALA A 237 -14.15 -1.56 14.13
N ALA A 238 -15.06 -2.35 13.56
CA ALA A 238 -14.93 -2.88 12.21
C ALA A 238 -15.30 -1.80 11.17
N ALA A 239 -14.29 -1.09 10.66
CA ALA A 239 -14.41 -0.43 9.37
C ALA A 239 -14.48 -1.50 8.26
N VAL A 240 -15.45 -1.40 7.35
CA VAL A 240 -15.74 -2.46 6.37
C VAL A 240 -14.53 -2.74 5.47
N GLY A 241 -14.01 -3.97 5.56
CA GLY A 241 -12.79 -4.41 4.87
C GLY A 241 -11.50 -4.39 5.70
N ASP A 242 -11.54 -3.89 6.93
CA ASP A 242 -10.46 -3.95 7.95
C ASP A 242 -10.86 -4.77 9.20
N GLU A 243 -11.95 -5.51 9.12
CA GLU A 243 -12.60 -6.24 10.22
C GLU A 243 -11.67 -7.25 10.92
N GLU A 244 -10.78 -7.88 10.14
CA GLU A 244 -9.77 -8.84 10.62
C GLU A 244 -8.49 -8.15 11.16
N ALA A 245 -8.34 -6.82 11.07
CA ALA A 245 -7.15 -6.09 11.54
C ALA A 245 -7.09 -5.94 13.07
N ALA A 246 -5.91 -5.65 13.61
CA ALA A 246 -5.75 -5.22 15.00
C ALA A 246 -6.29 -3.80 15.21
N PRO A 247 -6.78 -3.44 16.42
CA PRO A 247 -7.31 -2.11 16.73
C PRO A 247 -6.41 -0.95 16.28
N PHE A 248 -7.00 0.05 15.63
CA PHE A 248 -6.32 1.25 15.18
C PHE A 248 -7.18 2.51 15.35
N TYR A 249 -6.50 3.65 15.28
CA TYR A 249 -7.09 4.99 15.32
C TYR A 249 -6.67 5.77 14.08
N GLU A 250 -7.58 6.56 13.52
CA GLU A 250 -7.32 7.39 12.33
C GLU A 250 -7.18 8.88 12.69
N SER A 251 -6.35 9.60 11.92
CA SER A 251 -6.34 11.06 11.98
C SER A 251 -7.58 11.65 11.28
N VAL A 252 -7.82 12.95 11.48
CA VAL A 252 -8.63 13.73 10.53
C VAL A 252 -8.07 13.63 9.12
N GLN A 253 -8.94 13.77 8.12
CA GLN A 253 -8.56 13.67 6.72
C GLN A 253 -7.63 14.82 6.30
N THR A 254 -6.48 14.47 5.73
CA THR A 254 -5.45 15.40 5.24
C THR A 254 -4.95 14.98 3.85
N SER A 255 -4.07 15.79 3.24
CA SER A 255 -3.41 15.46 1.96
C SER A 255 -2.53 14.20 2.08
N PRO A 256 -2.33 13.39 1.02
CA PRO A 256 -1.55 12.15 1.09
C PRO A 256 -0.21 12.27 1.83
N THR A 257 -0.03 11.42 2.83
CA THR A 257 1.18 11.35 3.65
C THR A 257 2.26 10.55 2.92
N LEU A 258 3.37 11.19 2.57
CA LEU A 258 4.43 10.60 1.74
C LEU A 258 5.61 10.09 2.57
N CYS A 259 5.90 10.72 3.70
CA CYS A 259 6.95 10.31 4.64
C CYS A 259 6.55 10.61 6.08
N VAL A 260 7.06 9.82 7.03
CA VAL A 260 6.86 9.98 8.48
C VAL A 260 8.15 9.73 9.24
N ILE A 261 8.38 10.46 10.34
CA ILE A 261 9.42 10.17 11.33
C ILE A 261 8.87 10.30 12.75
N ALA A 262 9.38 9.49 13.67
CA ALA A 262 9.06 9.59 15.10
C ALA A 262 10.10 10.44 15.83
N ASP A 263 9.64 11.26 16.76
CA ASP A 263 10.46 12.10 17.62
C ASP A 263 10.07 11.90 19.09
N GLU A 264 10.54 10.78 19.67
CA GLU A 264 10.36 10.36 21.06
C GLU A 264 10.72 11.46 22.08
N GLY A 265 11.84 12.14 21.86
CA GLY A 265 12.35 13.16 22.78
C GLY A 265 11.41 14.35 22.95
N SER A 266 10.48 14.57 22.02
CA SER A 266 9.39 15.55 22.17
C SER A 266 7.99 14.96 22.01
N ARG A 267 7.89 13.62 22.01
CA ARG A 267 6.66 12.82 21.91
C ARG A 267 5.75 13.23 20.74
N VAL A 268 6.38 13.48 19.59
CA VAL A 268 5.71 13.91 18.36
C VAL A 268 6.07 12.97 17.21
N VAL A 269 5.09 12.61 16.38
CA VAL A 269 5.34 12.09 15.04
C VAL A 269 5.25 13.25 14.06
N TRP A 270 6.23 13.37 13.17
CA TRP A 270 6.27 14.36 12.10
C TRP A 270 5.91 13.69 10.77
N SER A 271 5.08 14.32 9.95
CA SER A 271 4.68 13.78 8.63
C SER A 271 4.81 14.82 7.52
N GLY A 272 5.31 14.37 6.37
CA GLY A 272 5.44 15.17 5.15
C GLY A 272 4.39 14.76 4.12
N HIS A 273 3.76 15.74 3.48
CA HIS A 273 2.56 15.52 2.68
C HIS A 273 2.67 16.06 1.25
N ARG A 274 1.78 15.54 0.38
CA ARG A 274 1.68 15.92 -1.03
C ARG A 274 1.24 17.37 -1.27
N ASP A 275 0.66 18.04 -0.26
CA ASP A 275 0.34 19.47 -0.29
C ASP A 275 1.53 20.39 0.08
N GLY A 276 2.73 19.82 0.27
CA GLY A 276 3.93 20.56 0.65
C GLY A 276 3.97 21.00 2.11
N ARG A 277 3.07 20.47 2.95
CA ARG A 277 3.04 20.75 4.39
C ARG A 277 3.77 19.70 5.20
N ILE A 278 4.31 20.15 6.31
CA ILE A 278 4.69 19.29 7.43
C ILE A 278 3.58 19.39 8.49
N ARG A 279 3.27 18.27 9.15
CA ARG A 279 2.32 18.18 10.27
C ARG A 279 2.96 17.48 11.46
N ALA A 280 2.53 17.85 12.66
CA ALA A 280 3.00 17.31 13.94
C ALA A 280 1.84 16.66 14.69
N TRP A 281 2.04 15.46 15.23
CA TRP A 281 1.02 14.64 15.88
C TRP A 281 1.53 14.17 17.24
N LYS A 282 0.77 14.37 18.34
CA LYS A 282 1.25 14.04 19.69
C LYS A 282 1.02 12.56 20.00
N MET A 283 2.07 11.86 20.44
CA MET A 283 2.00 10.44 20.81
C MET A 283 1.10 10.21 22.03
N ASP A 284 1.15 11.14 23.00
CA ASP A 284 0.39 11.11 24.26
C ASP A 284 -1.09 11.57 24.13
N GLN A 285 -1.60 11.73 22.90
CA GLN A 285 -2.98 12.18 22.71
C GLN A 285 -3.98 11.10 23.16
N CYS A 286 -5.07 11.50 23.85
CA CYS A 286 -6.12 10.54 24.20
C CYS A 286 -6.82 10.08 22.92
N LEU A 287 -6.68 8.79 22.59
CA LEU A 287 -7.24 8.17 21.40
C LEU A 287 -8.51 7.39 21.78
N GLU A 288 -9.67 8.03 21.61
CA GLU A 288 -10.97 7.38 21.77
C GLU A 288 -11.37 6.68 20.47
N LEU A 289 -11.85 5.43 20.57
CA LEU A 289 -12.11 4.58 19.41
C LEU A 289 -13.29 5.13 18.59
N GLY A 290 -13.09 5.30 17.27
CA GLY A 290 -14.05 5.97 16.39
C GLY A 290 -13.97 7.51 16.38
N SER A 291 -13.10 8.13 17.19
CA SER A 291 -12.79 9.56 17.11
C SER A 291 -11.55 9.82 16.25
N ALA A 292 -11.60 10.84 15.39
CA ALA A 292 -10.50 11.20 14.50
C ALA A 292 -9.54 12.21 15.19
N PHE A 293 -8.29 11.81 15.43
CA PHE A 293 -7.32 12.67 16.12
C PHE A 293 -6.77 13.77 15.19
N ARG A 294 -6.30 14.89 15.77
CA ARG A 294 -5.94 16.12 15.04
C ARG A 294 -4.47 16.46 15.16
N GLU A 295 -3.92 17.13 14.15
CA GLU A 295 -2.57 17.66 14.24
C GLU A 295 -2.45 18.69 15.38
N ALA A 296 -1.27 18.75 16.00
CA ALA A 296 -0.91 19.78 16.95
C ALA A 296 -0.43 21.06 16.25
N LEU A 297 0.32 20.89 15.17
CA LEU A 297 0.93 21.97 14.37
C LEU A 297 0.95 21.58 12.89
N SER A 298 0.76 22.56 11.99
CA SER A 298 0.97 22.42 10.55
C SER A 298 1.38 23.74 9.94
N TRP A 299 2.37 23.70 9.03
CA TRP A 299 2.85 24.87 8.28
C TRP A 299 3.18 24.48 6.83
N GLN A 300 3.30 25.48 5.95
CA GLN A 300 3.74 25.28 4.58
C GLN A 300 5.27 25.17 4.55
N ALA A 301 5.79 23.97 4.29
CA ALA A 301 7.22 23.72 4.23
C ALA A 301 7.77 23.95 2.82
N HIS A 302 7.10 23.39 1.80
CA HIS A 302 7.52 23.45 0.41
C HIS A 302 6.36 23.88 -0.50
N ARG A 303 6.68 24.30 -1.74
CA ARG A 303 5.68 24.57 -2.79
C ARG A 303 5.24 23.31 -3.55
N GLY A 304 6.07 22.27 -3.51
CA GLY A 304 5.76 20.93 -4.01
C GLY A 304 5.67 19.92 -2.85
N PRO A 305 5.43 18.64 -3.14
CA PRO A 305 5.34 17.57 -2.15
C PRO A 305 6.56 17.47 -1.23
N VAL A 306 6.33 17.23 0.07
CA VAL A 306 7.42 16.87 1.00
C VAL A 306 7.71 15.38 0.82
N LEU A 307 8.87 15.06 0.24
CA LEU A 307 9.25 13.69 -0.13
C LEU A 307 10.01 12.97 0.99
N SER A 308 10.79 13.72 1.77
CA SER A 308 11.59 13.18 2.87
C SER A 308 11.70 14.20 4.03
N ILE A 309 11.83 13.69 5.25
CA ILE A 309 12.07 14.48 6.47
C ILE A 309 13.10 13.71 7.30
N VAL A 310 14.02 14.42 7.97
CA VAL A 310 14.92 13.83 8.97
C VAL A 310 15.18 14.81 10.11
N MET A 311 15.36 14.28 11.32
CA MET A 311 15.80 15.04 12.50
C MET A 311 17.31 14.82 12.69
N THR A 312 18.06 15.89 12.99
CA THR A 312 19.52 15.80 13.18
C THR A 312 19.94 15.53 14.62
N SER A 313 21.22 15.16 14.82
CA SER A 313 21.87 15.04 16.13
C SER A 313 21.85 16.32 16.98
N TYR A 314 21.46 17.47 16.43
CA TYR A 314 21.31 18.76 17.13
C TYR A 314 19.84 19.21 17.31
N GLY A 315 18.88 18.43 16.79
CA GLY A 315 17.45 18.74 16.79
C GLY A 315 16.97 19.65 15.65
N ASP A 316 17.84 20.09 14.73
CA ASP A 316 17.38 20.79 13.52
C ASP A 316 16.60 19.79 12.65
N LEU A 317 15.39 20.18 12.21
CA LEU A 317 14.51 19.39 11.34
C LEU A 317 14.79 19.75 9.88
N TRP A 318 15.18 18.77 9.07
CA TRP A 318 15.47 18.94 7.64
C TRP A 318 14.37 18.27 6.81
N SER A 319 13.99 18.84 5.67
CA SER A 319 13.09 18.16 4.72
C SER A 319 13.43 18.41 3.24
N GLY A 320 13.23 17.35 2.46
CA GLY A 320 13.46 17.28 1.02
C GLY A 320 12.16 17.29 0.21
N SER A 321 12.19 17.95 -0.96
CA SER A 321 11.05 18.08 -1.88
C SER A 321 11.50 17.94 -3.35
N GLU A 322 10.52 17.89 -4.25
CA GLU A 322 10.70 17.83 -5.71
C GLU A 322 11.66 18.91 -6.24
N GLY A 323 12.42 18.57 -7.28
CA GLY A 323 13.34 19.47 -7.97
C GLY A 323 14.37 20.14 -7.05
N GLY A 324 14.91 19.39 -6.08
CA GLY A 324 16.10 19.77 -5.30
C GLY A 324 15.88 20.72 -4.11
N ALA A 325 14.69 20.78 -3.52
CA ALA A 325 14.48 21.66 -2.35
C ALA A 325 14.90 20.96 -1.07
N ILE A 326 15.84 21.55 -0.32
CA ILE A 326 16.14 21.20 1.07
C ILE A 326 15.94 22.45 1.92
N MET A 327 15.11 22.33 2.96
CA MET A 327 14.90 23.38 3.95
C MET A 327 15.11 22.85 5.36
N ILE A 328 15.65 23.70 6.23
CA ILE A 328 15.96 23.40 7.63
C ILE A 328 15.15 24.30 8.55
N TRP A 329 14.58 23.73 9.61
CA TRP A 329 13.98 24.46 10.73
C TRP A 329 14.83 24.23 11.99
N PRO A 330 15.44 25.29 12.57
CA PRO A 330 16.21 25.17 13.81
C PRO A 330 15.34 24.74 14.99
N TRP A 331 15.87 23.88 15.86
CA TRP A 331 15.10 23.38 17.01
C TRP A 331 14.54 24.51 17.89
N GLU A 332 15.31 25.58 18.08
CA GLU A 332 14.96 26.73 18.93
C GLU A 332 13.71 27.49 18.46
N SER A 333 13.30 27.29 17.21
CA SER A 333 12.05 27.80 16.63
C SER A 333 10.90 26.79 16.79
N ILE A 334 11.20 25.50 16.68
CA ILE A 334 10.25 24.38 16.80
C ILE A 334 9.80 24.22 18.27
N GLU A 335 10.72 24.18 19.23
CA GLU A 335 10.45 24.01 20.69
C GLU A 335 9.35 24.97 21.16
N LYS A 336 9.53 26.26 20.84
CA LYS A 336 8.60 27.33 21.18
C LYS A 336 7.21 27.03 20.64
N SER A 337 7.11 26.67 19.35
CA SER A 337 5.84 26.40 18.68
C SER A 337 5.06 25.20 19.24
N ILE A 338 5.73 24.13 19.69
CA ILE A 338 5.11 22.95 20.30
C ILE A 338 4.52 23.26 21.69
N SER A 339 5.12 24.24 22.38
CA SER A 339 4.76 24.65 23.75
C SER A 339 3.57 25.62 23.84
N LEU A 340 3.18 26.27 22.74
CA LEU A 340 2.08 27.25 22.70
C LEU A 340 0.69 26.59 22.81
N THR A 341 -0.32 27.37 23.21
CA THR A 341 -1.67 26.84 23.44
C THR A 341 -2.45 26.57 22.14
N VAL A 342 -3.64 25.99 22.25
CA VAL A 342 -4.49 25.65 21.08
C VAL A 342 -4.92 26.92 20.32
N GLU A 343 -5.12 28.01 21.04
CA GLU A 343 -5.52 29.32 20.57
C GLU A 343 -4.39 30.02 19.80
N GLU A 344 -3.14 29.77 20.21
CA GLU A 344 -1.93 30.38 19.65
C GLU A 344 -1.38 29.64 18.42
N ARG A 345 -1.93 28.46 18.07
CA ARG A 345 -1.44 27.59 16.98
C ARG A 345 -1.19 28.29 15.64
N HIS A 346 -1.98 29.31 15.29
CA HIS A 346 -1.77 30.05 14.04
C HIS A 346 -0.50 30.92 14.08
N LEU A 347 -0.21 31.53 15.23
CA LEU A 347 1.06 32.25 15.46
C LEU A 347 2.22 31.27 15.53
N ALA A 348 2.04 30.12 16.20
CA ALA A 348 3.02 29.03 16.25
C ALA A 348 3.45 28.58 14.84
N ALA A 349 2.46 28.30 13.98
CA ALA A 349 2.70 27.93 12.58
C ALA A 349 3.41 29.03 11.78
N LEU A 350 2.97 30.29 11.91
CA LEU A 350 3.58 31.43 11.21
C LEU A 350 5.03 31.72 11.65
N LEU A 351 5.38 31.42 12.91
CA LEU A 351 6.76 31.54 13.40
C LEU A 351 7.65 30.46 12.79
N VAL A 352 7.20 29.20 12.79
CA VAL A 352 7.94 28.08 12.17
C VAL A 352 8.07 28.29 10.65
N GLU A 353 6.98 28.65 9.96
CA GLU A 353 6.96 28.93 8.52
C GLU A 353 7.93 30.06 8.08
N ARG A 354 8.36 30.92 9.02
CA ARG A 354 9.32 32.01 8.76
C ARG A 354 10.73 31.75 9.28
N SER A 355 10.94 30.67 10.04
CA SER A 355 12.24 30.30 10.62
C SER A 355 13.07 29.36 9.74
N TYR A 356 12.60 29.05 8.53
CA TYR A 356 13.29 28.13 7.63
C TYR A 356 14.58 28.72 7.06
N ILE A 357 15.54 27.84 6.78
CA ILE A 357 16.78 28.15 6.06
C ILE A 357 16.75 27.35 4.75
N ASP A 358 16.75 28.05 3.61
CA ASP A 358 16.85 27.44 2.27
C ASP A 358 18.31 27.31 1.86
N LEU A 359 18.82 26.07 1.79
CA LEU A 359 20.21 25.79 1.43
C LEU A 359 20.57 26.20 -0.01
N ARG A 360 19.58 26.38 -0.90
CA ARG A 360 19.83 26.93 -2.25
C ARG A 360 20.27 28.39 -2.20
N SER A 361 19.82 29.16 -1.21
CA SER A 361 20.06 30.61 -1.12
C SER A 361 21.47 30.95 -0.61
N GLN A 362 22.04 30.10 0.24
CA GLN A 362 23.36 30.32 0.84
C GLN A 362 24.53 29.99 -0.11
N GLY A 363 24.29 29.24 -1.19
CA GLY A 363 25.30 28.90 -2.21
C GLY A 363 25.84 30.08 -3.05
N THR A 364 25.40 31.31 -2.79
CA THR A 364 25.70 32.49 -3.63
C THR A 364 27.16 32.98 -3.52
N GLY A 365 27.96 32.45 -2.60
CA GLY A 365 29.33 32.90 -2.34
C GLY A 365 30.44 32.27 -3.21
N ASN A 366 30.27 31.04 -3.73
CA ASN A 366 31.33 30.30 -4.42
C ASN A 366 30.78 29.31 -5.46
N GLY A 367 30.44 29.81 -6.65
CA GLY A 367 30.03 29.00 -7.80
C GLY A 367 28.57 28.50 -7.74
N VAL A 368 27.96 28.32 -8.92
CA VAL A 368 26.55 27.90 -9.01
C VAL A 368 26.44 26.39 -8.81
N PHE A 369 26.14 25.98 -7.57
CA PHE A 369 25.87 24.59 -7.19
C PHE A 369 24.54 24.07 -7.80
N ASN A 370 24.60 23.65 -9.07
CA ASN A 370 23.43 23.23 -9.84
C ASN A 370 22.95 21.78 -9.56
N ILE A 371 23.36 21.20 -8.43
CA ILE A 371 23.01 19.84 -7.96
C ILE A 371 21.49 19.70 -7.77
N PHE A 372 20.85 20.79 -7.36
CA PHE A 372 19.46 20.86 -6.94
C PHE A 372 18.43 20.89 -8.08
N THR A 373 18.63 20.11 -9.15
CA THR A 373 17.62 19.91 -10.21
C THR A 373 16.81 18.63 -10.07
N SER A 374 17.28 17.65 -9.28
CA SER A 374 16.63 16.36 -9.04
C SER A 374 15.89 16.29 -7.70
N ASP A 375 14.86 15.44 -7.63
CA ASP A 375 14.02 15.25 -6.44
C ASP A 375 14.81 14.69 -5.24
N VAL A 376 14.63 15.27 -4.04
CA VAL A 376 15.28 14.77 -2.80
C VAL A 376 14.41 13.69 -2.15
N LYS A 377 14.56 12.46 -2.65
CA LYS A 377 13.67 11.33 -2.31
C LYS A 377 13.97 10.71 -0.95
N HIS A 378 15.23 10.68 -0.54
CA HIS A 378 15.64 10.09 0.75
C HIS A 378 16.58 11.05 1.48
N MET A 379 16.42 11.16 2.79
CA MET A 379 17.34 11.87 3.67
C MET A 379 17.62 11.00 4.90
N TRP A 380 18.82 11.12 5.44
CA TRP A 380 19.26 10.39 6.63
C TRP A 380 20.25 11.26 7.42
N SER A 381 20.22 11.18 8.75
CA SER A 381 21.18 11.86 9.63
C SER A 381 22.00 10.84 10.38
N ASP A 382 23.30 11.09 10.44
CA ASP A 382 24.18 10.47 11.40
C ASP A 382 23.80 10.98 12.80
N HIS A 383 23.37 10.06 13.67
CA HIS A 383 23.11 10.37 15.08
C HIS A 383 24.39 10.25 15.93
N SER A 384 25.46 9.66 15.37
CA SER A 384 26.78 9.49 16.00
C SER A 384 27.76 10.62 15.69
N GLY A 385 27.50 11.38 14.62
CA GLY A 385 28.34 12.46 14.11
C GLY A 385 27.54 13.71 13.69
N THR A 386 28.19 14.57 12.90
CA THR A 386 27.64 15.86 12.43
C THR A 386 27.18 15.80 10.98
N LYS A 387 26.69 14.66 10.48
CA LYS A 387 26.48 14.44 9.03
C LYS A 387 25.02 14.22 8.66
N VAL A 388 24.57 14.84 7.56
CA VAL A 388 23.30 14.53 6.90
C VAL A 388 23.58 14.07 5.47
N TRP A 389 22.91 13.01 5.03
CA TRP A 389 22.89 12.57 3.64
C TRP A 389 21.56 12.95 3.00
N SER A 390 21.60 13.44 1.76
CA SER A 390 20.43 13.60 0.89
C SER A 390 20.66 12.88 -0.43
N ALA A 391 19.72 12.02 -0.84
CA ALA A 391 19.82 11.20 -2.04
C ALA A 391 18.70 11.50 -3.05
N GLY A 392 19.10 11.68 -4.31
CA GLY A 392 18.23 11.54 -5.47
C GLY A 392 18.23 10.11 -6.01
N TYR A 393 17.87 9.94 -7.28
CA TYR A 393 17.94 8.63 -7.95
C TYR A 393 19.38 8.19 -8.31
N LEU A 394 20.24 9.13 -8.70
CA LEU A 394 21.56 8.83 -9.29
C LEU A 394 22.74 9.53 -8.57
N SER A 395 22.45 10.38 -7.58
CA SER A 395 23.44 11.19 -6.88
C SER A 395 23.11 11.37 -5.39
N PHE A 396 24.17 11.59 -4.62
CA PHE A 396 24.17 11.81 -3.18
C PHE A 396 24.90 13.11 -2.85
N ALA A 397 24.38 13.86 -1.88
CA ALA A 397 25.08 14.97 -1.25
C ALA A 397 25.21 14.71 0.25
N LEU A 398 26.43 14.94 0.76
CA LEU A 398 26.81 14.85 2.16
C LEU A 398 26.94 16.28 2.72
N TRP A 399 26.29 16.53 3.84
CA TRP A 399 26.18 17.82 4.50
C TRP A 399 26.72 17.74 5.92
N ASP A 400 27.25 18.84 6.45
CA ASP A 400 27.41 18.98 7.90
C ASP A 400 26.12 19.51 8.55
N SER A 401 25.62 18.83 9.59
CA SER A 401 24.39 19.17 10.30
C SER A 401 24.49 20.44 11.15
N ARG A 402 25.71 20.85 11.51
CA ARG A 402 26.00 21.98 12.41
C ARG A 402 26.36 23.24 11.62
N THR A 403 27.26 23.16 10.64
CA THR A 403 27.62 24.29 9.77
C THR A 403 26.64 24.49 8.60
N ARG A 404 25.91 23.42 8.21
CA ARG A 404 24.96 23.36 7.08
C ARG A 404 25.62 23.38 5.69
N GLU A 405 26.94 23.23 5.63
CA GLU A 405 27.72 23.23 4.38
C GLU A 405 27.70 21.88 3.67
N VAL A 406 27.94 21.89 2.35
CA VAL A 406 28.19 20.68 1.55
C VAL A 406 29.60 20.18 1.80
N LEU A 407 29.73 18.94 2.30
CA LEU A 407 31.01 18.26 2.50
C LEU A 407 31.46 17.50 1.24
N LYS A 408 30.52 16.88 0.49
CA LYS A 408 30.82 16.06 -0.69
C LYS A 408 29.57 15.87 -1.55
N VAL A 409 29.74 15.78 -2.87
CA VAL A 409 28.70 15.32 -3.82
C VAL A 409 29.28 14.27 -4.74
N PHE A 410 28.53 13.20 -4.95
CA PHE A 410 28.98 12.02 -5.70
C PHE A 410 27.82 11.26 -6.33
N ASN A 411 28.09 10.58 -7.44
CA ASN A 411 27.12 9.74 -8.15
C ASN A 411 26.99 8.34 -7.51
N ILE A 412 26.12 7.50 -8.07
CA ILE A 412 25.96 6.09 -7.66
C ILE A 412 27.25 5.26 -7.80
N GLU A 413 28.19 5.59 -8.69
CA GLU A 413 29.52 4.98 -8.76
C GLU A 413 30.48 5.42 -7.63
N GLY A 414 30.12 6.44 -6.84
CA GLY A 414 30.98 7.04 -5.82
C GLY A 414 32.03 8.02 -6.38
N GLN A 415 31.90 8.41 -7.64
CA GLN A 415 32.75 9.41 -8.28
C GLN A 415 32.28 10.81 -7.88
N ILE A 416 33.22 11.70 -7.56
CA ILE A 416 32.93 13.09 -7.21
C ILE A 416 32.57 13.87 -8.49
N GLU A 417 31.44 14.59 -8.46
CA GLU A 417 30.94 15.37 -9.59
C GLU A 417 31.74 16.66 -9.81
N ASN A 418 32.91 16.54 -10.45
CA ASN A 418 33.78 17.68 -10.76
C ASN A 418 33.22 18.53 -11.92
N THR A 419 32.99 19.83 -11.65
CA THR A 419 32.21 20.80 -12.44
C THR A 419 32.77 21.22 -13.82
N SER A 420 33.76 20.50 -14.36
CA SER A 420 34.43 20.84 -15.63
C SER A 420 33.56 20.69 -16.89
N PHE A 421 32.63 19.74 -16.93
CA PHE A 421 31.86 19.40 -18.15
C PHE A 421 30.79 20.42 -18.58
N MET A 422 30.51 21.45 -17.78
CA MET A 422 29.52 22.49 -18.13
C MET A 422 30.13 23.75 -18.75
N GLN A 423 31.46 23.91 -18.74
CA GLN A 423 32.09 25.19 -19.05
C GLN A 423 32.25 25.42 -20.56
N ASP A 424 32.56 24.38 -21.35
CA ASP A 424 32.72 24.47 -22.81
C ASP A 424 31.44 24.96 -23.52
N LEU A 425 30.26 24.57 -23.03
CA LEU A 425 28.97 24.99 -23.59
C LEU A 425 28.64 26.48 -23.41
N THR A 426 29.47 27.23 -22.66
CA THR A 426 29.26 28.68 -22.45
C THR A 426 30.20 29.56 -23.27
N MET A 427 31.29 29.02 -23.84
CA MET A 427 32.30 29.84 -24.53
C MET A 427 32.03 30.06 -26.03
N GLU A 428 31.15 29.28 -26.67
CA GLU A 428 30.84 29.46 -28.10
C GLU A 428 29.90 30.63 -28.41
N ASP A 429 29.06 31.06 -27.46
CA ASP A 429 27.95 31.99 -27.73
C ASP A 429 28.34 33.48 -27.61
N GLU A 430 29.42 33.81 -26.89
CA GLU A 430 29.86 35.21 -26.71
C GLU A 430 30.46 35.85 -27.98
N MET A 431 30.91 35.06 -28.98
CA MET A 431 31.71 35.59 -30.10
C MET A 431 30.91 36.17 -31.28
N LYS A 432 29.57 36.32 -31.18
CA LYS A 432 28.69 36.69 -32.32
C LYS A 432 27.77 37.90 -32.12
N THR A 433 28.21 38.97 -31.44
CA THR A 433 27.46 40.25 -31.40
C THR A 433 28.29 41.52 -31.68
N LYS A 434 28.45 41.86 -32.97
CA LYS A 434 28.83 43.22 -33.44
C LYS A 434 28.05 43.61 -34.70
N PHE A 435 28.01 44.92 -34.97
CA PHE A 435 27.10 45.67 -35.85
C PHE A 435 25.68 45.87 -35.23
N VAL A 436 25.14 47.08 -34.90
CA VAL A 436 25.21 48.46 -35.46
C VAL A 436 24.29 48.57 -36.71
N SER A 437 23.28 49.46 -36.84
CA SER A 437 22.89 50.72 -36.13
C SER A 437 21.47 51.26 -36.48
N ILE A 438 20.95 52.22 -35.68
CA ILE A 438 20.06 53.38 -36.08
C ILE A 438 18.59 53.07 -36.50
N SER A 439 17.54 53.86 -36.18
CA SER A 439 17.27 54.87 -35.12
C SER A 439 15.75 55.29 -35.06
N LYS A 440 15.37 56.07 -34.02
CA LYS A 440 14.19 56.98 -33.91
C LYS A 440 12.75 56.44 -33.68
N LYS A 441 12.34 56.48 -32.39
CA LYS A 441 11.27 57.35 -31.81
C LYS A 441 9.83 57.29 -32.37
N GLU A 442 8.91 56.65 -31.63
CA GLU A 442 7.76 57.33 -30.95
C GLU A 442 7.00 56.44 -29.93
N ARG A 443 6.06 57.04 -29.18
CA ARG A 443 5.18 56.48 -28.11
C ARG A 443 3.89 57.34 -28.06
N PRO A 444 2.73 56.89 -27.54
CA PRO A 444 2.58 55.97 -26.40
C PRO A 444 1.45 54.90 -26.51
N GLN A 445 1.13 54.30 -25.35
CA GLN A 445 -0.09 53.56 -24.95
C GLN A 445 -0.23 52.04 -25.24
N SER A 446 -0.35 51.29 -24.12
CA SER A 446 -1.16 50.08 -23.88
C SER A 446 -1.16 48.90 -24.87
N ALA A 447 -0.15 48.00 -24.78
CA ALA A 447 -0.25 46.62 -25.29
C ALA A 447 0.68 45.57 -24.61
N VAL A 448 1.09 45.74 -23.35
CA VAL A 448 2.10 44.85 -22.70
C VAL A 448 1.62 44.27 -21.36
N SER A 449 0.72 43.27 -21.42
CA SER A 449 0.37 42.43 -20.24
C SER A 449 0.15 40.93 -20.59
N PHE A 450 0.17 40.59 -21.89
CA PHE A 450 -0.06 39.22 -22.38
C PHE A 450 1.27 38.47 -22.57
N PHE A 451 2.22 39.05 -23.31
CA PHE A 451 3.49 38.39 -23.67
C PHE A 451 4.41 38.08 -22.48
N GLN A 452 4.33 38.81 -21.36
CA GLN A 452 5.11 38.46 -20.16
C GLN A 452 4.52 37.23 -19.43
N ARG A 453 3.19 37.06 -19.44
CA ARG A 453 2.53 35.88 -18.87
C ARG A 453 2.73 34.65 -19.74
N SER A 454 2.70 34.78 -21.07
CA SER A 454 3.06 33.67 -21.95
C SER A 454 4.54 33.29 -21.81
N ARG A 455 5.47 34.24 -21.65
CA ARG A 455 6.88 33.92 -21.41
C ARG A 455 7.11 33.11 -20.13
N ASN A 456 6.43 33.46 -19.03
CA ASN A 456 6.54 32.70 -17.78
C ASN A 456 5.87 31.31 -17.88
N ALA A 457 4.74 31.19 -18.57
CA ALA A 457 4.09 29.89 -18.82
C ALA A 457 4.93 28.99 -19.74
N ILE A 458 5.55 29.55 -20.79
CA ILE A 458 6.44 28.84 -21.71
C ILE A 458 7.75 28.46 -21.03
N MET A 459 8.30 29.29 -20.14
CA MET A 459 9.42 28.92 -19.27
C MET A 459 9.04 27.72 -18.38
N GLY A 460 7.90 27.78 -17.67
CA GLY A 460 7.44 26.68 -16.82
C GLY A 460 7.19 25.37 -17.60
N ALA A 461 6.64 25.47 -18.81
CA ALA A 461 6.45 24.33 -19.70
C ALA A 461 7.78 23.77 -20.24
N ALA A 462 8.70 24.62 -20.71
CA ALA A 462 10.03 24.20 -21.18
C ALA A 462 10.90 23.63 -20.05
N ASP A 463 10.68 24.07 -18.82
CA ASP A 463 11.32 23.58 -17.61
C ASP A 463 10.74 22.23 -17.14
N ALA A 464 9.42 22.04 -17.26
CA ALA A 464 8.78 20.73 -17.11
C ALA A 464 9.21 19.74 -18.21
N VAL A 465 9.32 20.20 -19.46
CA VAL A 465 9.84 19.40 -20.59
C VAL A 465 11.32 19.06 -20.40
N ARG A 466 12.15 19.97 -19.84
CA ARG A 466 13.54 19.63 -19.47
C ARG A 466 13.59 18.63 -18.31
N ARG A 467 12.76 18.76 -17.27
CA ARG A 467 12.62 17.72 -16.24
C ARG A 467 12.23 16.37 -16.83
N ALA A 468 11.32 16.34 -17.81
CA ALA A 468 10.93 15.11 -18.50
C ALA A 468 12.03 14.54 -19.41
N ALA A 469 12.76 15.40 -20.13
CA ALA A 469 13.84 15.00 -21.04
C ALA A 469 15.09 14.51 -20.31
N VAL A 470 15.48 15.15 -19.20
CA VAL A 470 16.55 14.66 -18.31
C VAL A 470 16.16 13.31 -17.70
N LYS A 471 14.87 13.05 -17.46
CA LYS A 471 14.34 11.73 -17.05
C LYS A 471 14.36 10.65 -18.14
N GLY A 472 14.87 10.95 -19.34
CA GLY A 472 14.95 10.02 -20.47
C GLY A 472 16.23 10.14 -21.30
N ALA A 473 17.28 10.76 -20.75
CA ALA A 473 18.53 11.04 -21.47
C ALA A 473 19.77 10.54 -20.69
N PHE A 474 20.28 9.38 -21.10
CA PHE A 474 21.59 8.83 -20.75
C PHE A 474 21.84 8.48 -19.27
N GLY A 475 21.25 7.36 -18.84
CA GLY A 475 21.67 6.57 -17.68
C GLY A 475 21.13 5.14 -17.81
N ASP A 476 21.79 4.16 -17.19
CA ASP A 476 21.26 2.80 -17.11
C ASP A 476 20.22 2.72 -15.97
N ASP A 477 18.93 2.81 -16.32
CA ASP A 477 17.77 2.83 -15.40
C ASP A 477 17.78 1.70 -14.34
N ASN A 478 18.54 0.64 -14.61
CA ASN A 478 18.77 -0.50 -13.74
C ASN A 478 19.57 -0.18 -12.46
N GLN A 479 20.22 0.99 -12.30
CA GLN A 479 21.03 1.27 -11.10
C GLN A 479 20.53 2.41 -10.21
N ARG A 480 19.34 2.98 -10.47
CA ARG A 480 18.78 4.06 -9.63
C ARG A 480 18.62 3.60 -8.17
N THR A 481 18.93 4.49 -7.23
CA THR A 481 18.75 4.29 -5.79
C THR A 481 17.27 4.41 -5.41
N GLU A 482 16.79 3.45 -4.62
CA GLU A 482 15.40 3.33 -4.16
C GLU A 482 15.29 3.24 -2.62
N ALA A 483 16.38 2.91 -1.93
CA ALA A 483 16.44 2.83 -0.47
C ALA A 483 17.82 3.20 0.08
N LEU A 484 17.85 3.73 1.31
CA LEU A 484 19.04 4.18 2.06
C LEU A 484 18.85 3.85 3.55
N ILE A 485 19.88 3.32 4.22
CA ILE A 485 19.91 3.09 5.67
C ILE A 485 21.34 3.17 6.22
N THR A 486 21.48 3.30 7.53
CA THR A 486 22.75 3.14 8.28
C THR A 486 22.76 1.83 9.07
N THR A 487 23.94 1.36 9.46
CA THR A 487 24.11 0.23 10.41
C THR A 487 24.84 0.68 11.68
N ILE A 488 24.74 -0.12 12.77
CA ILE A 488 25.23 0.25 14.11
C ILE A 488 26.77 0.31 14.24
N ASP A 489 27.47 -0.02 13.16
CA ASP A 489 28.91 0.14 12.94
C ASP A 489 29.27 1.45 12.20
N GLY A 490 28.30 2.28 11.85
CA GLY A 490 28.47 3.54 11.13
C GLY A 490 28.56 3.42 9.61
N MET A 491 28.37 2.22 9.05
CA MET A 491 28.35 2.01 7.59
C MET A 491 27.00 2.38 6.99
N ILE A 492 27.02 2.89 5.76
CA ILE A 492 25.82 3.28 5.01
C ILE A 492 25.52 2.23 3.95
N TRP A 493 24.24 1.95 3.73
CA TRP A 493 23.77 0.93 2.79
C TRP A 493 22.69 1.50 1.88
N THR A 494 22.85 1.34 0.57
CA THR A 494 21.86 1.72 -0.44
C THR A 494 21.34 0.50 -1.20
N GLY A 495 20.11 0.58 -1.69
CA GLY A 495 19.48 -0.43 -2.54
C GLY A 495 19.04 0.11 -3.90
N CYS A 496 19.27 -0.66 -4.96
CA CYS A 496 19.07 -0.26 -6.35
C CYS A 496 17.91 -1.00 -7.05
N SER A 497 17.43 -0.43 -8.17
CA SER A 497 16.33 -0.98 -8.98
C SER A 497 16.58 -2.35 -9.62
N ASN A 498 17.84 -2.76 -9.78
CA ASN A 498 18.25 -4.11 -10.24
C ASN A 498 18.46 -5.14 -9.11
N GLY A 499 18.11 -4.83 -7.85
CA GLY A 499 18.30 -5.71 -6.70
C GLY A 499 19.72 -5.73 -6.09
N GLN A 500 20.60 -4.86 -6.57
CA GLN A 500 21.94 -4.65 -5.98
C GLN A 500 21.84 -3.84 -4.68
N LEU A 501 22.74 -4.16 -3.76
CA LEU A 501 22.98 -3.46 -2.50
C LEU A 501 24.43 -2.96 -2.51
N VAL A 502 24.65 -1.73 -2.04
CA VAL A 502 25.99 -1.12 -2.01
C VAL A 502 26.27 -0.60 -0.60
N GLN A 503 27.43 -0.94 -0.07
CA GLN A 503 27.94 -0.50 1.22
C GLN A 503 28.92 0.68 1.02
N TRP A 504 28.84 1.68 1.90
CA TRP A 504 29.63 2.91 1.86
C TRP A 504 30.16 3.25 3.26
N ASP A 505 31.27 3.99 3.33
CA ASP A 505 31.72 4.61 4.58
C ASP A 505 30.92 5.88 4.92
N SER A 506 31.08 6.41 6.13
CA SER A 506 30.43 7.66 6.56
C SER A 506 30.96 8.92 5.85
N ASN A 507 31.89 8.79 4.89
CA ASN A 507 32.43 9.88 4.05
C ASN A 507 31.99 9.75 2.57
N GLY A 508 31.04 8.86 2.28
CA GLY A 508 30.50 8.66 0.93
C GLY A 508 31.47 7.95 -0.01
N ASN A 509 32.36 7.11 0.49
CA ASN A 509 33.24 6.26 -0.31
C ASN A 509 32.60 4.86 -0.45
N ARG A 510 32.43 4.39 -1.69
CA ARG A 510 31.88 3.05 -1.98
C ARG A 510 32.87 1.97 -1.55
N LEU A 511 32.40 0.99 -0.78
CA LEU A 511 33.22 -0.06 -0.16
C LEU A 511 33.02 -1.42 -0.82
N GLN A 512 31.78 -1.91 -0.87
CA GLN A 512 31.45 -3.27 -1.31
C GLN A 512 30.07 -3.32 -1.98
N ASP A 513 29.92 -4.28 -2.89
CA ASP A 513 28.72 -4.52 -3.68
C ASP A 513 28.18 -5.93 -3.42
N PHE A 514 26.87 -6.06 -3.24
CA PHE A 514 26.20 -7.35 -3.01
C PHE A 514 24.98 -7.50 -3.93
N LYS A 515 24.79 -8.68 -4.52
CA LYS A 515 23.63 -8.96 -5.38
C LYS A 515 23.07 -10.36 -5.17
N HIS A 516 22.14 -10.45 -4.23
CA HIS A 516 21.48 -11.70 -3.81
C HIS A 516 20.13 -11.94 -4.52
N HIS A 517 19.60 -10.91 -5.18
CA HIS A 517 18.31 -10.91 -5.88
C HIS A 517 18.39 -10.01 -7.13
N SER A 518 17.47 -10.21 -8.08
CA SER A 518 17.49 -9.53 -9.39
C SER A 518 16.42 -8.43 -9.56
N GLN A 519 15.42 -8.37 -8.68
CA GLN A 519 14.41 -7.31 -8.70
C GLN A 519 14.72 -6.19 -7.71
N SER A 520 14.19 -5.01 -7.99
CA SER A 520 14.32 -3.76 -7.22
C SER A 520 14.23 -3.95 -5.70
N VAL A 521 15.24 -3.40 -5.01
CA VAL A 521 15.10 -3.07 -3.58
C VAL A 521 14.09 -1.92 -3.47
N GLN A 522 13.26 -1.95 -2.44
CA GLN A 522 12.20 -0.95 -2.23
C GLN A 522 12.30 -0.31 -0.84
N CYS A 523 12.75 -1.05 0.16
CA CYS A 523 13.00 -0.51 1.50
C CYS A 523 14.14 -1.26 2.21
N LEU A 524 14.77 -0.56 3.17
CA LEU A 524 15.86 -1.06 3.99
C LEU A 524 15.62 -0.65 5.46
N ARG A 525 15.81 -1.59 6.39
CA ARG A 525 15.90 -1.31 7.84
C ARG A 525 17.04 -2.10 8.48
N THR A 526 17.45 -1.65 9.65
CA THR A 526 18.48 -2.27 10.49
C THR A 526 17.88 -2.60 11.85
N PHE A 527 18.33 -3.71 12.46
CA PHE A 527 18.17 -3.92 13.89
C PHE A 527 19.32 -4.77 14.43
N GLY A 528 20.02 -4.27 15.46
CA GLY A 528 21.22 -4.91 16.00
C GLY A 528 22.26 -5.12 14.90
N PHE A 529 22.57 -6.39 14.60
CA PHE A 529 23.51 -6.78 13.53
C PHE A 529 22.82 -7.31 12.26
N ARG A 530 21.51 -7.11 12.10
CA ARG A 530 20.73 -7.62 10.96
C ARG A 530 20.23 -6.49 10.07
N ILE A 531 20.50 -6.60 8.77
CA ILE A 531 19.97 -5.71 7.73
C ILE A 531 18.80 -6.40 7.05
N TRP A 532 17.65 -5.73 7.01
CA TRP A 532 16.39 -6.22 6.46
C TRP A 532 16.09 -5.50 5.16
N VAL A 533 15.90 -6.28 4.09
CA VAL A 533 15.77 -5.81 2.71
C VAL A 533 14.41 -6.22 2.16
N GLY A 534 13.62 -5.25 1.73
CA GLY A 534 12.33 -5.46 1.07
C GLY A 534 12.45 -5.29 -0.44
N TYR A 535 11.88 -6.23 -1.20
CA TYR A 535 11.93 -6.23 -2.67
C TYR A 535 10.55 -6.03 -3.32
N SER A 536 10.56 -5.58 -4.57
CA SER A 536 9.35 -5.43 -5.40
C SER A 536 8.56 -6.74 -5.62
N SER A 537 9.20 -7.88 -5.42
CA SER A 537 8.60 -9.22 -5.47
C SER A 537 7.73 -9.57 -4.25
N GLY A 538 7.74 -8.76 -3.20
CA GLY A 538 7.17 -9.14 -1.90
C GLY A 538 8.08 -10.04 -1.05
N ILE A 539 9.30 -10.33 -1.51
CA ILE A 539 10.33 -11.03 -0.74
C ILE A 539 10.96 -10.09 0.29
N VAL A 540 11.18 -10.62 1.49
CA VAL A 540 12.07 -10.06 2.50
C VAL A 540 13.32 -10.93 2.59
N GLN A 541 14.47 -10.27 2.73
CA GLN A 541 15.76 -10.89 2.94
C GLN A 541 16.45 -10.28 4.16
N VAL A 542 17.18 -11.10 4.90
CA VAL A 542 17.95 -10.70 6.08
C VAL A 542 19.44 -10.98 5.84
N LEU A 543 20.27 -9.97 6.03
CA LEU A 543 21.73 -10.02 5.96
C LEU A 543 22.37 -9.76 7.33
N ASP A 544 23.63 -10.13 7.49
CA ASP A 544 24.50 -9.58 8.54
C ASP A 544 25.18 -8.27 8.10
N LEU A 545 25.94 -7.63 8.99
CA LEU A 545 26.72 -6.41 8.70
C LEU A 545 27.84 -6.60 7.66
N ASN A 546 28.18 -7.85 7.33
CA ASN A 546 29.15 -8.20 6.28
C ASN A 546 28.48 -8.46 4.92
N GLY A 547 27.15 -8.27 4.81
CA GLY A 547 26.36 -8.55 3.61
C GLY A 547 26.09 -10.04 3.35
N SER A 548 26.37 -10.92 4.33
CA SER A 548 26.17 -12.37 4.26
C SER A 548 24.70 -12.72 4.44
N LEU A 549 24.17 -13.63 3.60
CA LEU A 549 22.77 -14.03 3.64
C LEU A 549 22.43 -14.88 4.86
N LEU A 550 21.61 -14.35 5.77
CA LEU A 550 21.06 -15.08 6.92
C LEU A 550 19.77 -15.82 6.56
N GLY A 551 18.93 -15.25 5.70
CA GLY A 551 17.74 -15.92 5.17
C GLY A 551 16.89 -15.04 4.25
N ARG A 552 15.91 -15.65 3.57
CA ARG A 552 14.94 -14.97 2.71
C ARG A 552 13.61 -15.73 2.62
N TRP A 553 12.50 -15.01 2.49
CA TRP A 553 11.16 -15.59 2.30
C TRP A 553 10.22 -14.61 1.61
N ILE A 554 9.13 -15.14 1.02
CA ILE A 554 8.02 -14.31 0.54
C ILE A 554 7.26 -13.80 1.77
N ALA A 555 7.38 -12.50 2.04
CA ALA A 555 6.69 -11.83 3.13
C ALA A 555 5.25 -11.48 2.75
N HIS A 556 5.06 -10.97 1.53
CA HIS A 556 3.78 -10.53 0.97
C HIS A 556 3.67 -10.97 -0.49
N ASN A 557 2.46 -10.97 -1.06
CA ASN A 557 2.22 -11.31 -2.47
C ASN A 557 2.25 -10.05 -3.36
N SER A 558 2.98 -9.02 -2.94
CA SER A 558 3.15 -7.73 -3.60
C SER A 558 4.35 -6.99 -2.99
N SER A 559 4.91 -6.02 -3.72
CA SER A 559 6.07 -5.21 -3.32
C SER A 559 6.05 -4.79 -1.85
N VAL A 560 7.15 -5.04 -1.12
CA VAL A 560 7.35 -4.55 0.25
C VAL A 560 7.88 -3.13 0.18
N ILE A 561 7.06 -2.13 0.50
CA ILE A 561 7.33 -0.71 0.24
C ILE A 561 7.96 0.02 1.43
N ASP A 562 7.72 -0.43 2.66
CA ASP A 562 8.34 0.13 3.86
C ASP A 562 8.41 -0.90 5.01
N MET A 563 9.21 -0.63 6.02
CA MET A 563 9.32 -1.40 7.25
C MET A 563 9.52 -0.50 8.47
N ALA A 564 9.14 -0.96 9.65
CA ALA A 564 9.41 -0.30 10.93
C ALA A 564 9.76 -1.33 12.01
N VAL A 565 10.37 -0.91 13.13
CA VAL A 565 10.85 -1.82 14.18
C VAL A 565 10.27 -1.43 15.54
N GLY A 566 9.54 -2.33 16.19
CA GLY A 566 8.88 -2.08 17.47
C GLY A 566 8.27 -3.35 18.08
N ALA A 567 8.00 -3.35 19.38
CA ALA A 567 7.40 -4.49 20.11
C ALA A 567 8.06 -5.88 19.91
N GLY A 568 9.36 -5.93 19.57
CA GLY A 568 10.06 -7.18 19.26
C GLY A 568 9.91 -7.67 17.81
N TYR A 569 9.28 -6.88 16.94
CA TYR A 569 9.01 -7.20 15.54
C TYR A 569 9.63 -6.19 14.56
N ILE A 570 9.98 -6.71 13.38
CA ILE A 570 10.08 -5.93 12.13
C ILE A 570 8.70 -5.96 11.49
N PHE A 571 7.99 -4.84 11.51
CA PHE A 571 6.76 -4.66 10.73
C PHE A 571 7.12 -4.35 9.28
N THR A 572 6.38 -4.96 8.35
CA THR A 572 6.58 -4.84 6.90
C THR A 572 5.28 -4.45 6.23
N LEU A 573 5.28 -3.35 5.49
CA LEU A 573 4.15 -2.87 4.71
C LEU A 573 4.32 -3.26 3.24
N ALA A 574 3.28 -3.87 2.66
CA ALA A 574 3.21 -4.11 1.22
C ALA A 574 2.35 -3.08 0.50
N ASN A 575 2.60 -2.90 -0.80
CA ASN A 575 1.86 -2.00 -1.70
C ASN A 575 0.34 -2.27 -1.75
N HIS A 576 -0.09 -3.48 -1.36
CA HIS A 576 -1.51 -3.82 -1.17
C HIS A 576 -2.06 -3.40 0.21
N GLY A 577 -1.41 -2.48 0.93
CA GLY A 577 -1.86 -1.90 2.20
C GLY A 577 -1.81 -2.82 3.44
N GLY A 578 -1.26 -4.03 3.33
CA GLY A 578 -1.22 -5.03 4.42
C GLY A 578 0.08 -4.98 5.22
N ILE A 579 0.01 -5.25 6.53
CA ILE A 579 1.13 -5.14 7.48
C ILE A 579 1.37 -6.47 8.20
N ARG A 580 2.61 -6.97 8.13
CA ARG A 580 3.08 -8.19 8.83
C ARG A 580 4.27 -7.89 9.74
N GLY A 581 4.19 -8.31 11.00
CA GLY A 581 5.31 -8.36 11.94
C GLY A 581 6.06 -9.69 11.87
N TRP A 582 7.39 -9.64 11.74
CA TRP A 582 8.31 -10.79 11.84
C TRP A 582 9.19 -10.59 13.07
N SER A 583 9.58 -11.63 13.82
CA SER A 583 10.47 -11.40 14.97
C SER A 583 11.79 -10.77 14.52
N ILE A 584 12.31 -9.80 15.28
CA ILE A 584 13.67 -9.26 15.11
C ILE A 584 14.77 -10.34 15.09
N THR A 585 14.47 -11.53 15.62
CA THR A 585 15.37 -12.70 15.64
C THR A 585 15.21 -13.65 14.46
N SER A 586 14.19 -13.50 13.62
CA SER A 586 13.99 -14.33 12.43
C SER A 586 15.04 -14.01 11.33
N PRO A 587 15.58 -15.01 10.61
CA PRO A 587 15.43 -16.43 10.85
C PRO A 587 16.13 -16.86 12.14
N GLY A 588 15.47 -17.73 12.92
CA GLY A 588 15.96 -18.20 14.22
C GLY A 588 15.20 -19.43 14.76
N PRO A 589 15.69 -20.05 15.86
CA PRO A 589 15.07 -21.25 16.42
C PRO A 589 13.63 -21.03 16.90
N LEU A 590 13.29 -19.82 17.35
CA LEU A 590 11.94 -19.42 17.76
C LEU A 590 10.89 -19.67 16.66
N ASP A 591 11.27 -19.44 15.39
CA ASP A 591 10.40 -19.63 14.23
C ASP A 591 9.92 -21.08 14.10
N SER A 592 10.72 -22.06 14.56
CA SER A 592 10.39 -23.48 14.45
C SER A 592 9.36 -23.92 15.49
N ILE A 593 9.48 -23.41 16.72
CA ILE A 593 8.56 -23.69 17.81
C ILE A 593 7.21 -23.03 17.52
N LEU A 594 7.20 -21.71 17.27
CA LEU A 594 5.99 -20.97 16.91
C LEU A 594 5.26 -21.59 15.69
N ARG A 595 5.99 -22.07 14.67
CA ARG A 595 5.37 -22.74 13.51
C ARG A 595 4.67 -24.04 13.94
N SER A 596 5.31 -24.85 14.77
CA SER A 596 4.75 -26.13 15.24
C SER A 596 3.48 -25.92 16.08
N GLU A 597 3.51 -24.98 17.02
CA GLU A 597 2.37 -24.68 17.89
C GLU A 597 1.18 -24.09 17.10
N LEU A 598 1.45 -23.14 16.20
CA LEU A 598 0.40 -22.54 15.35
C LEU A 598 -0.24 -23.58 14.41
N SER A 599 0.56 -24.46 13.77
CA SER A 599 0.02 -25.56 12.97
C SER A 599 -0.78 -26.56 13.81
N GLY A 600 -0.35 -26.84 15.05
CA GLY A 600 -1.11 -27.68 15.97
C GLY A 600 -2.50 -27.11 16.32
N LYS A 601 -2.62 -25.78 16.33
CA LYS A 601 -3.86 -25.04 16.61
C LYS A 601 -4.66 -24.61 15.35
N GLU A 602 -4.31 -25.07 14.15
CA GLU A 602 -4.87 -24.57 12.88
C GLU A 602 -6.41 -24.54 12.84
N PHE A 603 -7.06 -25.56 13.42
CA PHE A 603 -8.51 -25.70 13.42
C PHE A 603 -9.25 -24.58 14.17
N LEU A 604 -8.61 -23.92 15.16
CA LEU A 604 -9.24 -22.85 15.95
C LEU A 604 -9.45 -21.57 15.13
N TYR A 605 -8.57 -21.28 14.17
CA TYR A 605 -8.60 -20.05 13.35
C TYR A 605 -8.97 -20.30 11.88
N THR A 606 -9.50 -21.48 11.54
CA THR A 606 -9.87 -21.82 10.15
C THR A 606 -11.38 -21.74 9.93
N ARG A 607 -11.82 -20.82 9.07
CA ARG A 607 -13.21 -20.74 8.56
C ARG A 607 -13.32 -21.49 7.25
N ILE A 608 -14.51 -22.04 6.95
CA ILE A 608 -14.89 -22.47 5.61
C ILE A 608 -16.13 -21.67 5.22
N GLU A 609 -16.02 -20.89 4.15
CA GLU A 609 -17.12 -20.15 3.54
C GLU A 609 -17.71 -20.97 2.39
N ASN A 610 -19.04 -21.00 2.26
CA ASN A 610 -19.73 -21.69 1.17
C ASN A 610 -20.23 -20.69 0.13
N LEU A 611 -19.86 -20.89 -1.14
CA LEU A 611 -20.19 -19.98 -2.24
C LEU A 611 -20.69 -20.73 -3.47
N LYS A 612 -21.68 -20.17 -4.17
CA LYS A 612 -22.10 -20.60 -5.51
C LYS A 612 -21.64 -19.62 -6.58
N ILE A 613 -21.10 -20.13 -7.68
CA ILE A 613 -20.66 -19.34 -8.84
C ILE A 613 -21.35 -19.89 -10.10
N LEU A 614 -22.06 -19.03 -10.84
CA LEU A 614 -22.61 -19.32 -12.17
C LEU A 614 -21.60 -18.86 -13.23
N ALA A 615 -21.07 -19.78 -14.03
CA ALA A 615 -20.30 -19.46 -15.21
C ALA A 615 -21.14 -19.72 -16.47
N GLY A 616 -21.26 -18.71 -17.34
CA GLY A 616 -21.93 -18.81 -18.63
C GLY A 616 -20.99 -18.54 -19.79
N THR A 617 -21.14 -19.28 -20.89
CA THR A 617 -20.50 -18.97 -22.19
C THR A 617 -21.49 -18.99 -23.33
N TRP A 618 -21.35 -18.07 -24.29
CA TRP A 618 -22.15 -18.06 -25.52
C TRP A 618 -21.44 -17.38 -26.69
N ASN A 619 -21.24 -18.10 -27.81
CA ASN A 619 -20.89 -17.47 -29.08
C ASN A 619 -22.16 -16.83 -29.68
N VAL A 620 -22.20 -15.50 -29.70
CA VAL A 620 -23.38 -14.74 -30.10
C VAL A 620 -23.42 -14.45 -31.61
N ALA A 621 -22.34 -14.79 -32.33
CA ALA A 621 -22.24 -14.72 -33.79
C ALA A 621 -22.77 -13.40 -34.39
N GLN A 622 -22.33 -12.28 -33.79
CA GLN A 622 -22.66 -10.88 -34.10
C GLN A 622 -24.15 -10.51 -33.95
N GLY A 623 -24.93 -11.35 -33.26
CA GLY A 623 -26.32 -11.10 -32.91
C GLY A 623 -26.50 -10.33 -31.60
N ARG A 624 -27.77 -10.16 -31.24
CA ARG A 624 -28.26 -9.66 -29.95
C ARG A 624 -29.30 -10.63 -29.42
N ALA A 625 -29.25 -10.96 -28.14
CA ALA A 625 -30.27 -11.80 -27.52
C ALA A 625 -31.63 -11.09 -27.40
N THR A 626 -32.71 -11.87 -27.38
CA THR A 626 -33.97 -11.42 -26.79
C THR A 626 -33.87 -11.38 -25.26
N LEU A 627 -34.77 -10.64 -24.60
CA LEU A 627 -34.84 -10.63 -23.13
C LEU A 627 -35.20 -12.03 -22.59
N ASP A 628 -36.11 -12.74 -23.26
CA ASP A 628 -36.52 -14.10 -22.87
C ASP A 628 -35.35 -15.10 -22.95
N SER A 629 -34.47 -14.97 -23.96
CA SER A 629 -33.23 -15.74 -24.04
C SER A 629 -32.29 -15.48 -22.86
N LEU A 630 -32.15 -14.22 -22.42
CA LEU A 630 -31.32 -13.85 -21.26
C LEU A 630 -31.93 -14.35 -19.94
N VAL A 631 -33.26 -14.24 -19.77
CA VAL A 631 -33.98 -14.75 -18.60
C VAL A 631 -33.92 -16.28 -18.52
N SER A 632 -34.02 -16.97 -19.66
CA SER A 632 -33.86 -18.43 -19.77
C SER A 632 -32.44 -18.87 -19.40
N TRP A 633 -31.41 -18.19 -19.91
CA TRP A 633 -30.00 -18.53 -19.69
C TRP A 633 -29.45 -18.13 -18.31
N LEU A 634 -29.79 -16.97 -17.78
CA LEU A 634 -29.22 -16.43 -16.53
C LEU A 634 -30.25 -16.19 -15.44
N GLY A 635 -31.44 -15.69 -15.77
CA GLY A 635 -32.40 -15.12 -14.80
C GLY A 635 -32.74 -16.04 -13.62
N SER A 636 -33.26 -17.24 -13.89
CA SER A 636 -33.60 -18.19 -12.80
C SER A 636 -32.38 -18.88 -12.18
N ALA A 637 -31.31 -19.10 -12.95
CA ALA A 637 -30.08 -19.75 -12.49
C ALA A 637 -29.20 -18.85 -11.60
N ALA A 638 -29.39 -17.53 -11.64
CA ALA A 638 -28.71 -16.60 -10.74
C ALA A 638 -29.35 -16.50 -9.35
N ALA A 639 -30.54 -17.07 -9.13
CA ALA A 639 -31.40 -16.77 -7.98
C ALA A 639 -30.75 -17.07 -6.61
N ASP A 640 -29.96 -18.14 -6.48
CA ASP A 640 -29.24 -18.54 -5.26
C ASP A 640 -27.69 -18.43 -5.38
N VAL A 641 -27.22 -17.77 -6.44
CA VAL A 641 -25.80 -17.65 -6.79
C VAL A 641 -25.19 -16.35 -6.24
N GLY A 642 -23.95 -16.42 -5.74
CA GLY A 642 -23.20 -15.27 -5.24
C GLY A 642 -22.41 -14.51 -6.32
N ILE A 643 -21.81 -15.21 -7.27
CA ILE A 643 -21.03 -14.59 -8.37
C ILE A 643 -21.52 -15.12 -9.73
N VAL A 644 -21.83 -14.22 -10.66
CA VAL A 644 -22.20 -14.55 -12.05
C VAL A 644 -21.10 -14.08 -12.99
N VAL A 645 -20.52 -15.01 -13.73
CA VAL A 645 -19.42 -14.81 -14.69
C VAL A 645 -19.95 -15.11 -16.09
N VAL A 646 -19.80 -14.17 -17.03
CA VAL A 646 -20.26 -14.36 -18.41
C VAL A 646 -19.12 -14.11 -19.39
N GLY A 647 -18.88 -15.07 -20.28
CA GLY A 647 -18.04 -14.92 -21.48
C GLY A 647 -18.87 -14.95 -22.76
N LEU A 648 -18.70 -13.96 -23.63
CA LEU A 648 -19.28 -13.94 -24.97
C LEU A 648 -18.20 -14.03 -26.05
N GLN A 649 -18.52 -14.68 -27.17
CA GLN A 649 -17.66 -14.75 -28.35
C GLN A 649 -18.39 -14.23 -29.60
N GLU A 650 -17.64 -13.68 -30.55
CA GLU A 650 -18.17 -13.02 -31.76
C GLU A 650 -19.16 -11.87 -31.49
N VAL A 651 -18.96 -11.11 -30.41
CA VAL A 651 -19.76 -9.90 -30.14
C VAL A 651 -19.74 -8.92 -31.31
N GLU A 652 -18.59 -8.78 -31.97
CA GLU A 652 -18.39 -7.93 -33.16
C GLU A 652 -17.15 -8.43 -33.94
N MET A 653 -17.29 -8.80 -35.22
CA MET A 653 -16.23 -9.47 -36.00
C MET A 653 -15.95 -8.84 -37.39
N GLY A 654 -16.54 -7.69 -37.70
CA GLY A 654 -16.33 -7.01 -38.98
C GLY A 654 -14.86 -6.60 -39.19
N ALA A 655 -14.29 -6.84 -40.38
CA ALA A 655 -12.86 -6.65 -40.63
C ALA A 655 -12.34 -5.23 -40.31
N GLY A 656 -13.12 -4.20 -40.60
CA GLY A 656 -12.80 -2.80 -40.24
C GLY A 656 -12.83 -2.56 -38.72
N PHE A 657 -13.72 -3.22 -37.99
CA PHE A 657 -13.74 -3.20 -36.53
C PHE A 657 -12.53 -3.92 -35.95
N LEU A 658 -12.17 -5.11 -36.44
CA LEU A 658 -11.00 -5.86 -35.97
C LEU A 658 -9.70 -5.05 -36.10
N ALA A 659 -9.51 -4.34 -37.21
CA ALA A 659 -8.39 -3.42 -37.40
C ALA A 659 -8.44 -2.21 -36.45
N MET A 660 -9.63 -1.63 -36.25
CA MET A 660 -9.86 -0.54 -35.30
C MET A 660 -9.60 -0.96 -33.84
N SER A 661 -10.01 -2.17 -33.44
CA SER A 661 -9.74 -2.73 -32.11
C SER A 661 -8.24 -2.93 -31.88
N ALA A 662 -7.52 -3.48 -32.85
CA ALA A 662 -6.06 -3.65 -32.73
C ALA A 662 -5.35 -2.29 -32.58
N ALA A 663 -5.76 -1.26 -33.32
CA ALA A 663 -5.23 0.10 -33.15
C ALA A 663 -5.60 0.71 -31.78
N LYS A 664 -6.87 0.60 -31.37
CA LYS A 664 -7.37 1.08 -30.07
C LYS A 664 -6.64 0.45 -28.87
N GLU A 665 -6.38 -0.85 -28.91
CA GLU A 665 -5.65 -1.59 -27.87
C GLU A 665 -4.24 -0.99 -27.66
N THR A 666 -3.53 -0.61 -28.73
CA THR A 666 -2.20 0.02 -28.62
C THR A 666 -2.19 1.43 -28.01
N VAL A 667 -3.36 2.07 -27.86
CA VAL A 667 -3.53 3.37 -27.21
C VAL A 667 -4.37 3.31 -25.92
N GLY A 668 -4.64 2.11 -25.40
CA GLY A 668 -5.37 1.91 -24.14
C GLY A 668 -6.85 2.29 -24.20
N LEU A 669 -7.47 2.24 -25.39
CA LEU A 669 -8.91 2.42 -25.55
C LEU A 669 -9.58 1.06 -25.73
N GLU A 670 -10.58 0.75 -24.90
CA GLU A 670 -11.25 -0.56 -24.92
C GLU A 670 -12.72 -0.46 -25.32
N GLY A 671 -13.35 -1.62 -25.54
CA GLY A 671 -14.80 -1.75 -25.71
C GLY A 671 -15.39 -1.42 -27.10
N SER A 672 -16.63 -1.86 -27.30
CA SER A 672 -17.47 -1.50 -28.44
C SER A 672 -18.94 -1.29 -28.05
N ASN A 673 -19.71 -0.63 -28.91
CA ASN A 673 -21.14 -0.36 -28.67
C ASN A 673 -21.97 -1.65 -28.59
N ALA A 674 -21.53 -2.73 -29.26
CA ALA A 674 -22.14 -4.04 -29.12
C ALA A 674 -21.81 -4.65 -27.74
N GLY A 675 -20.55 -4.59 -27.31
CA GLY A 675 -20.13 -5.06 -25.99
C GLY A 675 -20.86 -4.35 -24.85
N GLN A 676 -20.94 -3.02 -24.88
CA GLN A 676 -21.65 -2.24 -23.87
C GLN A 676 -23.14 -2.61 -23.80
N TRP A 677 -23.81 -2.78 -24.95
CA TRP A 677 -25.21 -3.23 -24.99
C TRP A 677 -25.40 -4.59 -24.31
N TRP A 678 -24.48 -5.54 -24.53
CA TRP A 678 -24.53 -6.84 -23.85
C TRP A 678 -24.31 -6.71 -22.34
N LEU A 679 -23.33 -5.90 -21.90
CA LEU A 679 -23.08 -5.65 -20.48
C LEU A 679 -24.30 -5.07 -19.77
N ASP A 680 -24.97 -4.09 -20.37
CA ASP A 680 -26.10 -3.40 -19.73
C ASP A 680 -27.39 -4.24 -19.79
N MET A 681 -27.60 -5.05 -20.82
CA MET A 681 -28.73 -5.99 -20.89
C MET A 681 -28.59 -7.17 -19.93
N ILE A 682 -27.38 -7.73 -19.78
CA ILE A 682 -27.11 -8.77 -18.78
C ILE A 682 -27.27 -8.18 -17.37
N GLY A 683 -26.70 -7.00 -17.12
CA GLY A 683 -26.88 -6.28 -15.86
C GLY A 683 -28.36 -6.04 -15.51
N THR A 684 -29.15 -5.55 -16.47
CA THR A 684 -30.61 -5.39 -16.31
C THR A 684 -31.30 -6.71 -15.99
N THR A 685 -30.90 -7.82 -16.62
CA THR A 685 -31.46 -9.16 -16.39
C THR A 685 -31.12 -9.71 -14.99
N LEU A 686 -29.96 -9.32 -14.44
CA LEU A 686 -29.48 -9.74 -13.11
C LEU A 686 -29.93 -8.82 -11.97
N GLY A 687 -30.54 -7.66 -12.25
CA GLY A 687 -30.84 -6.64 -11.23
C GLY A 687 -29.61 -5.86 -10.77
N GLU A 688 -28.78 -5.41 -11.72
CA GLU A 688 -27.59 -4.60 -11.44
C GLU A 688 -27.98 -3.31 -10.67
N GLY A 689 -27.35 -3.08 -9.53
CA GLY A 689 -27.66 -1.98 -8.61
C GLY A 689 -28.81 -2.24 -7.61
N SER A 690 -29.35 -3.45 -7.54
CA SER A 690 -30.37 -3.84 -6.54
C SER A 690 -30.26 -5.28 -6.01
N THR A 691 -29.47 -6.14 -6.63
CA THR A 691 -29.13 -7.48 -6.13
C THR A 691 -27.67 -7.87 -6.44
N PHE A 692 -27.13 -7.36 -7.55
CA PHE A 692 -25.74 -7.57 -7.96
C PHE A 692 -25.08 -6.23 -8.33
N GLU A 693 -23.75 -6.15 -8.20
CA GLU A 693 -22.93 -5.10 -8.82
C GLU A 693 -21.94 -5.69 -9.82
N ARG A 694 -21.74 -5.01 -10.96
CA ARG A 694 -20.80 -5.38 -12.02
C ARG A 694 -19.37 -4.98 -11.64
N VAL A 695 -18.62 -5.91 -11.05
CA VAL A 695 -17.30 -5.62 -10.46
C VAL A 695 -16.15 -5.51 -11.48
N GLY A 696 -16.36 -5.95 -12.72
CA GLY A 696 -15.37 -5.77 -13.79
C GLY A 696 -15.78 -6.41 -15.12
N SER A 697 -15.15 -5.95 -16.20
CA SER A 697 -15.28 -6.54 -17.54
C SER A 697 -14.03 -6.26 -18.40
N ARG A 698 -13.83 -7.05 -19.46
CA ARG A 698 -12.75 -6.84 -20.46
C ARG A 698 -13.21 -7.31 -21.84
N GLN A 699 -13.00 -6.47 -22.86
CA GLN A 699 -13.29 -6.79 -24.26
C GLN A 699 -12.00 -6.79 -25.09
N LEU A 700 -11.78 -7.83 -25.91
CA LEU A 700 -10.74 -7.91 -26.93
C LEU A 700 -11.42 -8.21 -28.27
N ALA A 701 -11.67 -7.16 -29.06
CA ALA A 701 -12.46 -7.25 -30.30
C ALA A 701 -13.81 -7.97 -30.09
N GLY A 702 -13.96 -9.20 -30.61
CA GLY A 702 -15.19 -10.00 -30.49
C GLY A 702 -15.30 -10.86 -29.23
N LEU A 703 -14.28 -10.89 -28.38
CA LEU A 703 -14.28 -11.54 -27.05
C LEU A 703 -14.70 -10.55 -25.97
N LEU A 704 -15.61 -10.94 -25.09
CA LEU A 704 -16.01 -10.15 -23.90
C LEU A 704 -16.09 -11.05 -22.67
N ILE A 705 -15.53 -10.66 -21.54
CA ILE A 705 -15.80 -11.27 -20.23
C ILE A 705 -16.29 -10.21 -19.25
N ALA A 706 -17.22 -10.57 -18.37
CA ALA A 706 -17.70 -9.71 -17.31
C ALA A 706 -18.13 -10.51 -16.08
N VAL A 707 -18.08 -9.89 -14.90
CA VAL A 707 -18.51 -10.49 -13.64
C VAL A 707 -19.42 -9.55 -12.85
N TRP A 708 -20.49 -10.13 -12.33
CA TRP A 708 -21.42 -9.55 -11.38
C TRP A 708 -21.31 -10.29 -10.04
N VAL A 709 -21.31 -9.54 -8.93
CA VAL A 709 -21.19 -10.06 -7.56
C VAL A 709 -22.39 -9.62 -6.75
N ARG A 710 -23.02 -10.54 -6.03
CA ARG A 710 -24.19 -10.25 -5.19
C ARG A 710 -23.79 -9.36 -4.02
N ASP A 711 -24.64 -8.38 -3.72
CA ASP A 711 -24.34 -7.31 -2.76
C ASP A 711 -23.94 -7.84 -1.36
N ASN A 712 -24.51 -8.97 -0.92
CA ASN A 712 -24.23 -9.58 0.38
C ASN A 712 -22.83 -10.20 0.53
N ILE A 713 -22.11 -10.47 -0.56
CA ILE A 713 -20.71 -10.95 -0.53
C ILE A 713 -19.74 -9.92 -1.09
N ARG A 714 -20.22 -8.75 -1.53
CA ARG A 714 -19.44 -7.75 -2.28
C ARG A 714 -18.18 -7.30 -1.56
N ASP A 715 -18.26 -7.00 -0.26
CA ASP A 715 -17.12 -6.55 0.55
C ASP A 715 -16.02 -7.63 0.70
N HIS A 716 -16.35 -8.89 0.41
CA HIS A 716 -15.41 -10.01 0.38
C HIS A 716 -14.75 -10.25 -1.00
N VAL A 717 -15.07 -9.42 -2.01
CA VAL A 717 -14.50 -9.48 -3.38
C VAL A 717 -13.59 -8.28 -3.66
N GLY A 718 -12.28 -8.50 -3.51
CA GLY A 718 -11.21 -7.53 -3.73
C GLY A 718 -10.43 -7.74 -5.04
N ASP A 719 -9.56 -6.77 -5.33
CA ASP A 719 -8.57 -6.78 -6.43
C ASP A 719 -9.04 -7.41 -7.75
N VAL A 720 -10.02 -6.79 -8.39
CA VAL A 720 -10.44 -7.15 -9.75
C VAL A 720 -9.44 -6.57 -10.75
N ASP A 721 -8.68 -7.45 -11.40
CA ASP A 721 -7.65 -7.13 -12.40
C ASP A 721 -7.96 -7.89 -13.70
N VAL A 722 -7.69 -7.31 -14.87
CA VAL A 722 -8.10 -7.86 -16.18
C VAL A 722 -6.93 -8.05 -17.15
N ALA A 723 -7.08 -8.99 -18.09
CA ALA A 723 -6.05 -9.36 -19.06
C ALA A 723 -6.63 -9.72 -20.44
N ALA A 724 -5.80 -9.66 -21.48
CA ALA A 724 -6.17 -10.04 -22.84
C ALA A 724 -4.97 -10.70 -23.57
N VAL A 725 -5.22 -11.73 -24.37
CA VAL A 725 -4.19 -12.47 -25.14
C VAL A 725 -4.70 -12.77 -26.56
N PRO A 726 -4.25 -12.03 -27.60
CA PRO A 726 -4.65 -12.28 -28.98
C PRO A 726 -3.96 -13.52 -29.59
N CYS A 727 -4.75 -14.44 -30.13
CA CYS A 727 -4.29 -15.63 -30.86
C CYS A 727 -4.67 -15.62 -32.36
N GLY A 728 -5.22 -14.50 -32.87
CA GLY A 728 -5.48 -14.33 -34.30
C GLY A 728 -4.20 -14.22 -35.14
N PHE A 729 -4.34 -13.73 -36.37
CA PHE A 729 -3.23 -13.67 -37.34
C PHE A 729 -1.97 -13.03 -36.73
N GLY A 730 -0.84 -13.74 -36.81
CA GLY A 730 0.45 -13.29 -36.26
C GLY A 730 0.51 -13.15 -34.72
N ARG A 731 -0.46 -13.69 -33.97
CA ARG A 731 -0.68 -13.39 -32.53
C ARG A 731 -0.89 -11.90 -32.24
N ALA A 732 -1.44 -11.15 -33.22
CA ALA A 732 -1.61 -9.70 -33.14
C ALA A 732 -3.08 -9.23 -33.33
N ILE A 733 -4.00 -10.12 -33.73
CA ILE A 733 -5.42 -9.78 -33.94
C ILE A 733 -6.30 -10.49 -32.90
N GLY A 734 -7.23 -9.74 -32.29
CA GLY A 734 -8.15 -10.24 -31.25
C GLY A 734 -9.33 -11.08 -31.73
N ASN A 735 -9.39 -11.48 -33.01
CA ASN A 735 -10.51 -12.28 -33.56
C ASN A 735 -10.52 -13.75 -33.10
N LYS A 736 -9.43 -14.16 -32.43
CA LYS A 736 -9.20 -15.40 -31.70
C LYS A 736 -8.27 -15.08 -30.52
N GLY A 737 -8.31 -15.90 -29.48
CA GLY A 737 -7.52 -15.72 -28.26
C GLY A 737 -8.36 -15.77 -27.00
N ALA A 738 -8.00 -15.00 -25.98
CA ALA A 738 -8.69 -14.98 -24.71
C ALA A 738 -8.77 -13.60 -24.07
N VAL A 739 -9.78 -13.41 -23.22
CA VAL A 739 -9.86 -12.32 -22.22
C VAL A 739 -10.02 -12.93 -20.84
N GLY A 740 -9.26 -12.42 -19.88
CA GLY A 740 -9.24 -12.90 -18.50
C GLY A 740 -9.71 -11.83 -17.54
N LEU A 741 -10.34 -12.27 -16.45
CA LEU A 741 -10.62 -11.47 -15.27
C LEU A 741 -10.19 -12.25 -14.02
N ARG A 742 -9.31 -11.66 -13.23
CA ARG A 742 -8.82 -12.16 -11.93
C ARG A 742 -9.48 -11.35 -10.82
N MET A 743 -9.82 -12.00 -9.72
CA MET A 743 -10.29 -11.35 -8.50
C MET A 743 -9.79 -12.09 -7.27
N ARG A 744 -10.01 -11.52 -6.08
CA ARG A 744 -9.82 -12.22 -4.81
C ARG A 744 -11.13 -12.29 -4.04
N VAL A 745 -11.57 -13.50 -3.69
CA VAL A 745 -12.79 -13.79 -2.94
C VAL A 745 -12.38 -14.45 -1.62
N PHE A 746 -12.83 -13.92 -0.46
CA PHE A 746 -12.46 -14.44 0.88
C PHE A 746 -10.95 -14.72 1.06
N ARG A 747 -10.10 -13.76 0.65
CA ARG A 747 -8.62 -13.88 0.69
C ARG A 747 -8.04 -15.02 -0.20
N ARG A 748 -8.77 -15.53 -1.19
CA ARG A 748 -8.32 -16.52 -2.22
C ARG A 748 -8.44 -15.97 -3.64
N THR A 749 -7.44 -16.23 -4.49
CA THR A 749 -7.37 -15.69 -5.85
C THR A 749 -8.03 -16.64 -6.86
N MET A 750 -8.99 -16.09 -7.61
CA MET A 750 -9.76 -16.80 -8.64
C MET A 750 -9.56 -16.11 -9.99
N CYS A 751 -9.34 -16.89 -11.05
CA CYS A 751 -9.24 -16.39 -12.42
C CYS A 751 -10.32 -17.00 -13.31
N PHE A 752 -10.97 -16.18 -14.12
CA PHE A 752 -11.94 -16.58 -15.12
C PHE A 752 -11.43 -16.16 -16.49
N VAL A 753 -11.42 -17.09 -17.45
CA VAL A 753 -10.80 -16.90 -18.77
C VAL A 753 -11.79 -17.29 -19.85
N ASN A 754 -12.27 -16.30 -20.62
CA ASN A 754 -13.09 -16.52 -21.79
C ASN A 754 -12.20 -16.70 -23.03
N CYS A 755 -12.36 -17.79 -23.78
CA CYS A 755 -11.58 -18.11 -24.98
C CYS A 755 -12.42 -18.21 -26.26
N HIS A 756 -11.76 -17.94 -27.39
CA HIS A 756 -12.22 -18.30 -28.73
C HIS A 756 -11.01 -18.81 -29.52
N PHE A 757 -10.87 -20.14 -29.66
CA PHE A 757 -9.70 -20.79 -30.28
C PHE A 757 -9.89 -21.11 -31.77
N ALA A 758 -8.81 -21.50 -32.44
CA ALA A 758 -8.76 -21.81 -33.86
C ALA A 758 -9.91 -22.73 -34.34
N ALA A 759 -10.71 -22.22 -35.28
CA ALA A 759 -11.83 -22.93 -35.90
C ALA A 759 -11.39 -23.96 -36.96
N HIS A 760 -12.35 -24.68 -37.54
CA HIS A 760 -12.21 -25.80 -38.48
C HIS A 760 -11.81 -27.14 -37.84
N LEU A 761 -12.24 -28.25 -38.44
CA LEU A 761 -12.06 -29.62 -37.95
C LEU A 761 -10.58 -29.95 -37.69
N GLU A 762 -9.75 -29.83 -38.73
CA GLU A 762 -8.31 -30.16 -38.72
C GLU A 762 -7.45 -29.37 -37.72
N ALA A 763 -7.93 -28.23 -37.21
CA ALA A 763 -7.11 -27.26 -36.51
C ALA A 763 -6.80 -27.59 -35.03
N VAL A 764 -6.88 -28.87 -34.63
CA VAL A 764 -6.63 -29.35 -33.25
C VAL A 764 -5.29 -28.83 -32.71
N LYS A 765 -4.20 -29.00 -33.48
CA LYS A 765 -2.86 -28.54 -33.08
C LYS A 765 -2.78 -27.02 -32.88
N SER A 766 -3.59 -26.25 -33.61
CA SER A 766 -3.70 -24.81 -33.42
C SER A 766 -4.44 -24.47 -32.13
N ARG A 767 -5.56 -25.15 -31.83
CA ARG A 767 -6.29 -24.99 -30.55
C ARG A 767 -5.41 -25.32 -29.33
N ASN A 768 -4.60 -26.37 -29.43
CA ASN A 768 -3.62 -26.71 -28.38
C ASN A 768 -2.57 -25.59 -28.20
N ALA A 769 -2.08 -25.01 -29.30
CA ALA A 769 -1.10 -23.92 -29.31
C ALA A 769 -1.68 -22.54 -28.97
N ASP A 770 -3.00 -22.37 -29.04
CA ASP A 770 -3.74 -21.24 -28.49
C ASP A 770 -3.85 -21.38 -26.96
N PHE A 771 -4.24 -22.56 -26.46
CA PHE A 771 -4.31 -22.85 -25.02
C PHE A 771 -2.96 -22.66 -24.32
N ASP A 772 -1.89 -23.30 -24.81
CA ASP A 772 -0.55 -23.20 -24.19
C ASP A 772 -0.02 -21.75 -24.19
N HIS A 773 -0.32 -20.99 -25.24
CA HIS A 773 0.03 -19.57 -25.29
C HIS A 773 -0.76 -18.75 -24.25
N VAL A 774 -2.09 -18.86 -24.24
CA VAL A 774 -2.96 -18.16 -23.26
C VAL A 774 -2.57 -18.51 -21.83
N TYR A 775 -2.31 -19.78 -21.52
CA TYR A 775 -1.94 -20.21 -20.18
C TYR A 775 -0.58 -19.63 -19.73
N ARG A 776 0.38 -19.45 -20.65
CA ARG A 776 1.71 -18.91 -20.36
C ARG A 776 1.80 -17.39 -20.33
N THR A 777 1.02 -16.68 -21.16
CA THR A 777 1.21 -15.23 -21.39
C THR A 777 0.06 -14.35 -20.90
N MET A 778 -0.94 -14.92 -20.21
CA MET A 778 -1.95 -14.12 -19.51
C MET A 778 -1.38 -13.53 -18.22
N VAL A 779 -1.36 -12.18 -18.16
CA VAL A 779 -0.77 -11.38 -17.07
C VAL A 779 -1.79 -10.32 -16.63
N PHE A 780 -2.16 -10.31 -15.36
CA PHE A 780 -3.18 -9.45 -14.77
C PHE A 780 -2.56 -8.17 -14.18
N SER A 781 -1.88 -7.39 -15.03
CA SER A 781 -1.30 -6.11 -14.63
C SER A 781 -2.37 -5.03 -14.45
N ARG A 782 -2.36 -4.33 -13.30
CA ARG A 782 -3.09 -3.07 -13.16
C ARG A 782 -2.51 -1.99 -14.08
N PRO A 783 -3.35 -1.14 -14.71
CA PRO A 783 -2.92 0.16 -15.21
C PRO A 783 -2.66 1.10 -14.01
N SER A 784 -1.53 0.93 -13.33
CA SER A 784 -1.22 1.61 -12.08
C SER A 784 -0.93 3.11 -12.28
N ASN A 785 -1.94 3.94 -11.99
CA ASN A 785 -1.85 5.36 -11.62
C ASN A 785 -0.64 6.16 -12.12
N LEU A 786 -0.73 6.65 -13.38
CA LEU A 786 -0.39 8.02 -13.79
C LEU A 786 1.03 8.61 -13.50
N LEU A 787 2.01 7.84 -13.03
CA LEU A 787 3.39 8.32 -12.81
C LEU A 787 4.49 7.63 -13.63
N ASN A 788 4.13 6.69 -14.52
CA ASN A 788 5.04 6.12 -15.53
C ASN A 788 4.71 6.58 -16.98
N ALA A 789 4.20 7.80 -17.13
CA ALA A 789 3.82 8.41 -18.43
C ALA A 789 5.02 8.77 -19.36
N ALA A 790 6.16 8.10 -19.20
CA ALA A 790 7.36 8.23 -20.04
C ALA A 790 7.66 6.96 -20.86
N ALA A 791 7.17 5.79 -20.45
CA ALA A 791 7.49 4.51 -21.12
C ALA A 791 6.71 4.26 -22.43
N GLY A 792 5.66 5.04 -22.70
CA GLY A 792 4.72 4.80 -23.82
C GLY A 792 5.12 5.33 -25.20
N MET A 793 6.26 6.01 -25.35
CA MET A 793 6.63 6.73 -26.60
C MET A 793 7.81 6.13 -27.37
N VAL A 794 8.42 5.06 -26.86
CA VAL A 794 9.66 4.47 -27.40
C VAL A 794 9.48 3.61 -28.68
N PRO A 795 8.35 2.90 -28.94
CA PRO A 795 8.26 2.00 -30.09
C PRO A 795 8.37 2.64 -31.48
N PHE A 796 8.01 3.92 -31.65
CA PHE A 796 7.84 4.54 -32.98
C PHE A 796 8.96 5.48 -33.43
N LEU A 797 9.80 5.99 -32.52
CA LEU A 797 10.84 6.97 -32.86
C LEU A 797 12.14 6.37 -33.45
N PHE A 798 12.31 5.05 -33.39
CA PHE A 798 13.48 4.38 -33.97
C PHE A 798 13.37 4.03 -35.47
N LEU A 799 12.17 4.10 -36.06
CA LEU A 799 11.94 3.65 -37.44
C LEU A 799 12.23 4.71 -38.52
N SER A 800 12.47 5.97 -38.13
CA SER A 800 12.61 7.11 -39.05
C SER A 800 14.05 7.45 -39.46
N CYS A 801 15.08 6.88 -38.82
CA CYS A 801 16.46 7.38 -38.93
C CYS A 801 17.42 6.54 -39.79
N PHE A 802 17.04 5.33 -40.26
CA PHE A 802 17.97 4.44 -40.98
C PHE A 802 17.36 3.73 -42.21
N PRO A 803 17.37 4.37 -43.40
CA PRO A 803 17.00 3.71 -44.65
C PRO A 803 18.18 2.88 -45.22
N GLY A 804 18.42 1.67 -44.71
CA GLY A 804 19.60 0.87 -45.08
C GLY A 804 19.47 -0.66 -44.96
N GLN A 805 19.33 -1.33 -46.11
CA GLN A 805 19.69 -2.73 -46.41
C GLN A 805 19.61 -3.80 -45.29
N GLY A 806 18.40 -4.32 -45.08
CA GLY A 806 18.09 -5.74 -45.24
C GLY A 806 18.97 -6.81 -44.57
N LYS A 807 18.53 -7.28 -43.40
CA LYS A 807 18.47 -8.72 -43.04
C LYS A 807 17.31 -8.94 -42.09
N SER A 808 16.47 -9.93 -42.37
CA SER A 808 15.35 -10.30 -41.49
C SER A 808 15.87 -11.20 -40.37
N LEU A 809 15.73 -10.78 -39.11
CA LEU A 809 15.87 -11.64 -37.94
C LEU A 809 14.95 -11.14 -36.82
N MET A 810 14.50 -12.08 -35.98
CA MET A 810 13.50 -11.89 -34.92
C MET A 810 13.85 -10.78 -33.93
N LEU A 811 12.88 -9.88 -33.67
CA LEU A 811 12.87 -9.04 -32.46
C LEU A 811 11.44 -8.76 -31.97
N VAL A 812 10.79 -9.78 -31.41
CA VAL A 812 9.59 -9.65 -30.57
C VAL A 812 9.84 -10.36 -29.23
N GLN A 813 10.95 -9.98 -28.58
CA GLN A 813 11.40 -10.56 -27.31
C GLN A 813 11.94 -9.46 -26.38
N ALA A 814 11.13 -8.41 -26.18
CA ALA A 814 11.51 -7.20 -25.43
C ALA A 814 10.47 -6.76 -24.38
N MET A 815 9.54 -7.64 -23.97
CA MET A 815 8.76 -7.50 -22.73
C MET A 815 8.68 -8.84 -21.97
N GLY A 816 9.79 -9.59 -21.95
CA GLY A 816 9.89 -10.82 -21.18
C GLY A 816 10.11 -10.52 -19.70
N ILE A 817 9.11 -10.78 -18.85
CA ILE A 817 9.26 -10.78 -17.40
C ILE A 817 10.08 -12.02 -17.02
N ASN A 818 11.41 -11.86 -16.99
CA ASN A 818 12.34 -12.90 -16.56
C ASN A 818 12.37 -13.00 -15.02
N SER A 819 11.27 -13.44 -14.42
CA SER A 819 11.33 -14.15 -13.15
C SER A 819 12.10 -15.48 -13.35
N VAL A 820 12.77 -15.94 -12.30
CA VAL A 820 13.62 -17.16 -12.34
C VAL A 820 12.72 -18.37 -12.61
N GLU A 821 12.79 -18.91 -13.83
CA GLU A 821 11.85 -19.91 -14.37
C GLU A 821 10.39 -19.55 -14.08
N GLY A 822 9.98 -18.36 -14.57
CA GLY A 822 8.67 -17.76 -14.31
C GLY A 822 7.46 -18.68 -14.49
N MET A 823 6.86 -19.07 -13.37
CA MET A 823 5.53 -19.68 -13.31
C MET A 823 4.48 -18.64 -13.79
N PRO A 824 3.55 -19.00 -14.70
CA PRO A 824 2.50 -18.07 -15.16
C PRO A 824 1.52 -17.73 -14.04
N GLU A 825 0.91 -16.54 -14.04
CA GLU A 825 -0.01 -16.12 -12.97
C GLU A 825 -1.22 -17.05 -12.80
N LEU A 826 -1.72 -17.65 -13.89
CA LEU A 826 -2.79 -18.66 -13.87
C LEU A 826 -2.40 -19.95 -13.15
N SER A 827 -1.11 -20.25 -13.01
CA SER A 827 -0.65 -21.36 -12.18
C SER A 827 -0.78 -21.04 -10.69
N GLU A 828 -0.54 -19.79 -10.28
CA GLU A 828 -0.50 -19.39 -8.87
C GLU A 828 -1.86 -19.21 -8.19
N SER A 829 -2.95 -19.09 -8.96
CA SER A 829 -4.32 -18.93 -8.44
C SER A 829 -4.84 -20.15 -7.66
N ASP A 830 -5.73 -19.92 -6.69
CA ASP A 830 -6.40 -20.98 -5.92
C ASP A 830 -7.49 -21.69 -6.75
N MET A 831 -8.11 -20.96 -7.68
CA MET A 831 -9.05 -21.49 -8.69
C MET A 831 -8.85 -20.82 -10.06
N VAL A 832 -9.04 -21.58 -11.13
CA VAL A 832 -9.08 -21.08 -12.52
C VAL A 832 -10.25 -21.72 -13.25
N VAL A 833 -11.08 -20.92 -13.93
CA VAL A 833 -12.14 -21.39 -14.83
C VAL A 833 -11.85 -20.92 -16.23
N PHE A 834 -11.70 -21.85 -17.16
CA PHE A 834 -11.71 -21.60 -18.60
C PHE A 834 -13.14 -21.84 -19.12
N LEU A 835 -13.67 -20.90 -19.88
CA LEU A 835 -14.96 -21.01 -20.55
C LEU A 835 -14.83 -20.42 -21.96
N GLY A 836 -15.66 -20.83 -22.92
CA GLY A 836 -15.62 -20.22 -24.25
C GLY A 836 -16.03 -21.13 -25.39
N ASP A 837 -15.86 -20.59 -26.60
CA ASP A 837 -15.88 -21.36 -27.84
C ASP A 837 -14.47 -21.90 -28.12
N PHE A 838 -14.19 -23.08 -27.55
CA PHE A 838 -12.90 -23.74 -27.75
C PHE A 838 -12.80 -24.39 -29.14
N ASN A 839 -13.86 -24.38 -29.95
CA ASN A 839 -13.89 -24.82 -31.35
C ASN A 839 -13.49 -26.29 -31.66
N TYR A 840 -13.27 -27.14 -30.65
CA TYR A 840 -13.07 -28.59 -30.84
C TYR A 840 -14.33 -29.26 -31.38
N ARG A 841 -14.15 -30.32 -32.16
CA ARG A 841 -15.21 -30.97 -32.96
C ARG A 841 -15.35 -32.45 -32.63
N LEU A 842 -16.37 -33.08 -33.19
CA LEU A 842 -16.45 -34.54 -33.26
C LEU A 842 -15.63 -35.05 -34.45
N ASP A 843 -14.94 -36.17 -34.27
CA ASP A 843 -14.03 -36.77 -35.25
C ASP A 843 -14.47 -38.17 -35.72
N ASP A 844 -13.96 -38.60 -36.89
CA ASP A 844 -14.27 -39.88 -37.55
C ASP A 844 -15.80 -40.19 -37.70
N ILE A 845 -16.64 -39.15 -37.82
CA ILE A 845 -18.12 -39.27 -37.83
C ILE A 845 -18.72 -38.45 -38.98
N SER A 846 -19.74 -38.99 -39.67
CA SER A 846 -20.49 -38.21 -40.66
C SER A 846 -21.57 -37.31 -40.03
N TYR A 847 -22.04 -36.32 -40.79
CA TYR A 847 -23.11 -35.41 -40.36
C TYR A 847 -24.42 -36.14 -40.03
N ASP A 848 -24.80 -37.13 -40.84
CA ASP A 848 -26.07 -37.84 -40.68
C ASP A 848 -25.99 -38.83 -39.50
N GLU A 849 -24.88 -39.56 -39.31
CA GLU A 849 -24.63 -40.38 -38.09
C GLU A 849 -24.63 -39.55 -36.81
N ALA A 850 -24.02 -38.35 -36.83
CA ALA A 850 -24.02 -37.45 -35.69
C ALA A 850 -25.47 -37.07 -35.30
N ARG A 851 -26.31 -36.72 -36.28
CA ARG A 851 -27.73 -36.40 -36.04
C ARG A 851 -28.51 -37.59 -35.49
N ASP A 852 -28.27 -38.79 -36.00
CA ASP A 852 -28.92 -40.01 -35.52
C ASP A 852 -28.58 -40.29 -34.05
N PHE A 853 -27.30 -40.25 -33.66
CA PHE A 853 -26.89 -40.43 -32.26
C PHE A 853 -27.41 -39.32 -31.34
N ILE A 854 -27.49 -38.06 -31.80
CA ILE A 854 -28.11 -36.96 -31.03
C ILE A 854 -29.60 -37.22 -30.83
N SER A 855 -30.32 -37.70 -31.85
CA SER A 855 -31.75 -38.03 -31.77
C SER A 855 -32.03 -39.16 -30.77
N GLN A 856 -31.13 -40.13 -30.70
CA GLN A 856 -31.16 -41.25 -29.72
C GLN A 856 -30.67 -40.83 -28.32
N ARG A 857 -30.16 -39.60 -28.16
CA ARG A 857 -29.49 -39.07 -26.95
C ARG A 857 -28.27 -39.90 -26.53
N SER A 858 -27.63 -40.58 -27.48
CA SER A 858 -26.45 -41.43 -27.32
C SER A 858 -25.15 -40.62 -27.15
N PHE A 859 -25.17 -39.61 -26.27
CA PHE A 859 -24.07 -38.67 -26.07
C PHE A 859 -22.78 -39.36 -25.63
N ASP A 860 -22.87 -40.50 -24.94
CA ASP A 860 -21.73 -41.29 -24.50
C ASP A 860 -20.84 -41.75 -25.66
N TRP A 861 -21.43 -42.16 -26.78
CA TRP A 861 -20.70 -42.54 -27.99
C TRP A 861 -20.04 -41.33 -28.67
N LEU A 862 -20.75 -40.20 -28.68
CA LEU A 862 -20.26 -38.94 -29.26
C LEU A 862 -19.09 -38.36 -28.44
N ARG A 863 -19.06 -38.53 -27.10
CA ARG A 863 -17.95 -38.03 -26.26
C ARG A 863 -16.63 -38.79 -26.47
N GLU A 864 -16.65 -40.07 -26.81
CA GLU A 864 -15.43 -40.80 -27.24
C GLU A 864 -14.92 -40.33 -28.63
N ARG A 865 -15.68 -39.47 -29.33
CA ARG A 865 -15.28 -38.80 -30.57
C ARG A 865 -15.02 -37.30 -30.43
N ASP A 866 -15.18 -36.74 -29.23
CA ASP A 866 -14.89 -35.34 -28.96
C ASP A 866 -13.38 -35.10 -28.91
N GLN A 867 -12.87 -34.28 -29.83
CA GLN A 867 -11.43 -33.97 -29.92
C GLN A 867 -10.89 -33.37 -28.61
N LEU A 868 -11.69 -32.58 -27.87
CA LEU A 868 -11.23 -31.99 -26.61
C LEU A 868 -11.06 -33.07 -25.53
N HIS A 869 -12.03 -33.97 -25.38
CA HIS A 869 -11.91 -35.13 -24.49
C HIS A 869 -10.65 -35.94 -24.79
N ALA A 870 -10.38 -36.23 -26.07
CA ALA A 870 -9.17 -36.96 -26.48
C ALA A 870 -7.86 -36.23 -26.12
N GLU A 871 -7.76 -34.93 -26.42
CA GLU A 871 -6.55 -34.13 -26.15
C GLU A 871 -6.32 -33.90 -24.64
N MET A 872 -7.39 -33.75 -23.84
CA MET A 872 -7.31 -33.72 -22.37
C MET A 872 -6.91 -35.07 -21.78
N LYS A 873 -7.44 -36.18 -22.32
CA LYS A 873 -7.10 -37.58 -21.93
C LYS A 873 -5.64 -37.91 -22.23
N ALA A 874 -5.09 -37.36 -23.32
CA ALA A 874 -3.67 -37.40 -23.64
C ALA A 874 -2.79 -36.49 -22.77
N GLY A 875 -3.36 -35.47 -22.11
CA GLY A 875 -2.62 -34.46 -21.36
C GLY A 875 -1.94 -33.40 -22.25
N ASN A 876 -2.46 -33.17 -23.45
CA ASN A 876 -1.95 -32.15 -24.38
C ASN A 876 -2.49 -30.75 -24.08
N VAL A 877 -3.67 -30.64 -23.46
CA VAL A 877 -4.33 -29.37 -23.09
C VAL A 877 -5.03 -29.48 -21.74
N PHE A 878 -5.29 -28.34 -21.10
CA PHE A 878 -6.02 -28.20 -19.83
C PHE A 878 -5.53 -29.17 -18.74
N GLN A 879 -4.23 -29.36 -18.62
CA GLN A 879 -3.62 -30.42 -17.82
C GLN A 879 -4.04 -30.34 -16.34
N GLY A 880 -4.57 -31.45 -15.80
CA GLY A 880 -5.11 -31.52 -14.43
C GLY A 880 -6.44 -30.82 -14.18
N MET A 881 -7.01 -30.16 -15.19
CA MET A 881 -8.31 -29.50 -15.06
C MET A 881 -9.47 -30.50 -15.23
N ARG A 882 -10.65 -30.06 -14.81
CA ARG A 882 -11.86 -30.85 -14.61
C ARG A 882 -12.98 -30.33 -15.51
N GLU A 883 -13.75 -31.25 -16.10
CA GLU A 883 -14.98 -30.96 -16.85
C GLU A 883 -16.08 -31.91 -16.35
N ALA A 884 -17.29 -31.40 -16.08
CA ALA A 884 -18.41 -32.27 -15.72
C ALA A 884 -18.90 -33.06 -16.95
N ILE A 885 -19.33 -34.32 -16.75
CA ILE A 885 -19.75 -35.17 -17.87
C ILE A 885 -20.92 -34.54 -18.63
N ILE A 886 -20.69 -34.22 -19.90
CA ILE A 886 -21.67 -33.59 -20.79
C ILE A 886 -22.86 -34.54 -21.03
N ARG A 887 -24.06 -34.06 -20.66
CA ARG A 887 -25.36 -34.75 -20.79
C ARG A 887 -26.35 -34.01 -21.71
N PHE A 888 -25.90 -32.97 -22.39
CA PHE A 888 -26.70 -32.12 -23.29
C PHE A 888 -26.25 -32.28 -24.76
N PRO A 889 -27.12 -31.99 -25.75
CA PRO A 889 -26.77 -32.10 -27.17
C PRO A 889 -25.61 -31.17 -27.59
N PRO A 890 -24.91 -31.47 -28.69
CA PRO A 890 -23.94 -30.56 -29.31
C PRO A 890 -24.51 -29.16 -29.54
N THR A 891 -23.76 -28.14 -29.12
CA THR A 891 -24.17 -26.73 -29.05
C THR A 891 -24.04 -25.99 -30.40
N TYR A 892 -23.23 -26.54 -31.30
CA TYR A 892 -22.99 -26.08 -32.66
C TYR A 892 -23.37 -27.20 -33.65
N LYS A 893 -23.77 -26.94 -34.91
CA LYS A 893 -24.17 -25.66 -35.51
C LYS A 893 -25.67 -25.64 -35.75
N PHE A 894 -26.32 -24.54 -35.37
CA PHE A 894 -27.74 -24.33 -35.59
C PHE A 894 -28.06 -23.36 -36.74
N GLU A 895 -29.29 -23.42 -37.23
CA GLU A 895 -29.95 -22.33 -37.95
C GLU A 895 -30.67 -21.43 -36.94
N ARG A 896 -30.56 -20.11 -37.11
CA ARG A 896 -31.13 -19.14 -36.15
C ARG A 896 -32.65 -19.20 -36.18
N HIS A 897 -33.25 -18.98 -35.01
CA HIS A 897 -34.69 -19.04 -34.76
C HIS A 897 -35.34 -20.41 -35.04
N GLN A 898 -34.54 -21.48 -35.18
CA GLN A 898 -35.01 -22.87 -35.23
C GLN A 898 -34.65 -23.64 -33.95
N ALA A 899 -35.59 -24.45 -33.48
CA ALA A 899 -35.49 -25.23 -32.24
C ALA A 899 -35.39 -26.74 -32.51
N GLY A 900 -34.84 -27.46 -31.53
CA GLY A 900 -34.73 -28.93 -31.55
C GLY A 900 -33.86 -29.48 -32.68
N LEU A 901 -34.05 -30.76 -33.00
CA LEU A 901 -33.27 -31.52 -34.00
C LEU A 901 -33.40 -30.95 -35.43
N ALA A 902 -34.52 -30.31 -35.77
CA ALA A 902 -34.70 -29.68 -37.07
C ALA A 902 -33.64 -28.59 -37.32
N GLY A 903 -33.35 -27.78 -36.29
CA GLY A 903 -32.49 -26.62 -36.40
C GLY A 903 -30.99 -26.88 -36.57
N TYR A 904 -30.49 -28.13 -36.65
CA TYR A 904 -29.08 -28.36 -36.98
C TYR A 904 -28.79 -28.11 -38.47
N ASP A 905 -27.74 -27.31 -38.75
CA ASP A 905 -27.30 -26.78 -40.06
C ASP A 905 -27.66 -27.66 -41.28
N SER A 906 -28.77 -27.37 -41.95
CA SER A 906 -29.31 -28.13 -43.09
C SER A 906 -28.82 -27.64 -44.45
N GLY A 907 -28.18 -26.46 -44.48
CA GLY A 907 -27.62 -25.84 -45.69
C GLY A 907 -26.45 -26.60 -46.32
N GLU A 908 -26.01 -26.12 -47.48
CA GLU A 908 -25.03 -26.77 -48.38
C GLU A 908 -23.74 -27.28 -47.72
N LYS A 909 -23.33 -26.68 -46.60
CA LYS A 909 -22.07 -26.98 -45.90
C LYS A 909 -22.21 -28.06 -44.82
N LYS A 910 -23.43 -28.53 -44.51
CA LYS A 910 -23.77 -29.59 -43.55
C LYS A 910 -22.75 -29.73 -42.41
N ARG A 911 -22.61 -28.69 -41.57
CA ARG A 911 -21.60 -28.73 -40.50
C ARG A 911 -21.95 -29.81 -39.48
N ILE A 912 -21.06 -30.79 -39.33
CA ILE A 912 -21.14 -31.84 -38.31
C ILE A 912 -21.33 -31.16 -36.94
N PRO A 913 -22.36 -31.54 -36.16
CA PRO A 913 -22.58 -30.97 -34.84
C PRO A 913 -21.39 -31.19 -33.89
N ALA A 914 -21.14 -30.23 -33.00
CA ALA A 914 -20.00 -30.25 -32.07
C ALA A 914 -20.31 -29.57 -30.73
N TRP A 915 -19.62 -29.99 -29.67
CA TRP A 915 -19.55 -29.29 -28.40
C TRP A 915 -18.40 -28.27 -28.43
N CYS A 916 -18.60 -27.20 -29.21
CA CYS A 916 -17.67 -26.09 -29.32
C CYS A 916 -17.60 -25.27 -28.01
N ASP A 917 -18.74 -25.10 -27.36
CA ASP A 917 -18.95 -24.22 -26.20
C ASP A 917 -18.77 -25.01 -24.90
N ARG A 918 -17.75 -24.68 -24.10
CA ARG A 918 -17.24 -25.52 -23.00
C ARG A 918 -16.93 -24.73 -21.74
N ILE A 919 -16.91 -25.40 -20.58
CA ILE A 919 -16.55 -24.83 -19.28
C ILE A 919 -15.72 -25.87 -18.50
N ILE A 920 -14.47 -25.53 -18.21
CA ILE A 920 -13.43 -26.37 -17.61
C ILE A 920 -12.80 -25.63 -16.43
N TYR A 921 -12.46 -26.32 -15.34
CA TYR A 921 -11.93 -25.65 -14.15
C TYR A 921 -10.78 -26.39 -13.45
N ARG A 922 -9.96 -25.65 -12.71
CA ARG A 922 -9.01 -26.14 -11.71
C ARG A 922 -9.32 -25.48 -10.38
N ASP A 923 -9.33 -26.24 -9.29
CA ASP A 923 -9.40 -25.73 -7.91
C ASP A 923 -8.06 -25.98 -7.19
N SER A 924 -8.07 -26.03 -5.85
CA SER A 924 -6.87 -26.33 -5.06
C SER A 924 -6.64 -27.83 -4.81
N ARG A 925 -7.47 -28.72 -5.36
CA ARG A 925 -7.35 -30.17 -5.13
C ARG A 925 -6.31 -30.80 -6.07
N SER A 926 -5.30 -31.45 -5.49
CA SER A 926 -4.32 -32.26 -6.23
C SER A 926 -4.86 -33.64 -6.68
N GLY A 927 -5.98 -34.09 -6.10
CA GLY A 927 -6.69 -35.33 -6.44
C GLY A 927 -8.17 -35.24 -6.06
N SER A 928 -9.01 -36.18 -6.50
CA SER A 928 -10.47 -36.01 -6.41
C SER A 928 -11.10 -36.18 -5.02
N VAL A 929 -10.33 -36.50 -3.96
CA VAL A 929 -10.85 -36.82 -2.61
C VAL A 929 -10.25 -35.91 -1.52
N SER A 930 -9.88 -34.67 -1.86
CA SER A 930 -9.33 -33.70 -0.91
C SER A 930 -10.43 -32.77 -0.36
N SER A 931 -10.59 -32.72 0.96
CA SER A 931 -11.51 -31.82 1.69
C SER A 931 -10.92 -30.40 1.87
N CYS A 932 -11.78 -29.38 1.97
CA CYS A 932 -11.31 -28.01 2.13
C CYS A 932 -10.59 -27.76 3.48
N SER A 933 -9.46 -27.04 3.41
CA SER A 933 -8.51 -26.82 4.50
C SER A 933 -7.51 -25.72 4.10
N LEU A 934 -6.65 -25.19 4.99
CA LEU A 934 -5.69 -24.16 4.58
C LEU A 934 -4.55 -24.71 3.69
N ASP A 935 -4.35 -26.03 3.67
CA ASP A 935 -3.50 -26.76 2.71
C ASP A 935 -4.19 -26.95 1.34
N CYS A 936 -5.53 -26.93 1.29
CA CYS A 936 -6.35 -27.09 0.08
C CYS A 936 -7.52 -26.06 0.09
N PRO A 937 -7.24 -24.76 -0.11
CA PRO A 937 -8.13 -23.68 0.35
C PRO A 937 -9.31 -23.32 -0.54
N VAL A 938 -9.39 -23.85 -1.76
CA VAL A 938 -10.62 -23.82 -2.57
C VAL A 938 -10.88 -25.23 -3.07
N VAL A 939 -12.00 -25.81 -2.64
CA VAL A 939 -12.54 -27.05 -3.19
C VAL A 939 -13.80 -26.68 -3.95
N SER A 940 -13.92 -27.13 -5.20
CA SER A 940 -15.12 -26.89 -6.00
C SER A 940 -15.75 -28.20 -6.48
N SER A 941 -17.06 -28.15 -6.72
CA SER A 941 -17.88 -29.23 -7.25
C SER A 941 -18.87 -28.66 -8.26
N VAL A 942 -19.17 -29.41 -9.33
CA VAL A 942 -20.16 -28.98 -10.31
C VAL A 942 -21.56 -29.45 -9.89
N LEU A 943 -22.45 -28.51 -9.64
CA LEU A 943 -23.85 -28.74 -9.24
C LEU A 943 -24.79 -28.83 -10.44
N GLN A 944 -24.46 -28.15 -11.54
CA GLN A 944 -25.24 -28.10 -12.77
C GLN A 944 -24.30 -27.82 -13.96
N TYR A 945 -24.49 -28.50 -15.09
CA TYR A 945 -23.79 -28.20 -16.34
C TYR A 945 -24.67 -28.54 -17.55
N GLU A 946 -25.10 -27.53 -18.30
CA GLU A 946 -26.13 -27.66 -19.34
C GLU A 946 -26.05 -26.60 -20.45
N ALA A 947 -26.66 -26.92 -21.59
CA ALA A 947 -26.90 -25.98 -22.69
C ALA A 947 -28.37 -25.57 -22.77
N CYS A 948 -28.63 -24.28 -22.93
CA CYS A 948 -29.97 -23.71 -23.03
C CYS A 948 -30.52 -23.87 -24.45
N MET A 949 -30.91 -25.09 -24.81
CA MET A 949 -31.28 -25.50 -26.18
C MET A 949 -32.44 -24.68 -26.79
N ASP A 950 -33.32 -24.15 -25.94
CA ASP A 950 -34.50 -23.35 -26.34
C ASP A 950 -34.13 -21.92 -26.80
N VAL A 951 -32.91 -21.46 -26.49
CA VAL A 951 -32.38 -20.18 -27.00
C VAL A 951 -31.98 -20.36 -28.45
N THR A 952 -32.42 -19.45 -29.34
CA THR A 952 -32.28 -19.62 -30.81
C THR A 952 -31.69 -18.41 -31.54
N ASP A 953 -31.24 -17.38 -30.82
CA ASP A 953 -30.76 -16.11 -31.41
C ASP A 953 -29.41 -16.21 -32.14
N SER A 954 -28.67 -17.31 -31.94
CA SER A 954 -27.35 -17.59 -32.53
C SER A 954 -27.32 -19.01 -33.13
N ASP A 955 -26.35 -19.25 -34.02
CA ASP A 955 -26.01 -20.59 -34.52
C ASP A 955 -25.20 -21.45 -33.51
N HIS A 956 -24.93 -20.90 -32.31
CA HIS A 956 -24.52 -21.62 -31.09
C HIS A 956 -25.60 -21.52 -29.99
N LYS A 957 -25.69 -22.54 -29.13
CA LYS A 957 -26.49 -22.52 -27.89
C LYS A 957 -25.68 -21.99 -26.71
N PRO A 958 -26.25 -21.14 -25.83
CA PRO A 958 -25.60 -20.74 -24.58
C PRO A 958 -25.40 -21.95 -23.67
N VAL A 959 -24.28 -21.98 -22.95
CA VAL A 959 -23.94 -23.00 -21.96
C VAL A 959 -23.82 -22.35 -20.58
N ARG A 960 -24.22 -23.05 -19.53
CA ARG A 960 -24.04 -22.62 -18.14
C ARG A 960 -23.56 -23.75 -17.22
N CYS A 961 -22.76 -23.39 -16.24
CA CYS A 961 -22.24 -24.26 -15.19
C CYS A 961 -22.43 -23.58 -13.83
N ILE A 962 -23.00 -24.27 -12.84
CA ILE A 962 -23.02 -23.81 -11.45
C ILE A 962 -22.00 -24.61 -10.65
N PHE A 963 -21.03 -23.90 -10.09
CA PHE A 963 -20.06 -24.43 -9.15
C PHE A 963 -20.54 -24.19 -7.71
N GLY A 964 -20.48 -25.23 -6.87
CA GLY A 964 -20.41 -25.09 -5.42
C GLY A 964 -18.95 -25.02 -4.99
N LEU A 965 -18.62 -24.10 -4.08
CA LEU A 965 -17.26 -23.91 -3.55
C LEU A 965 -17.29 -23.96 -2.02
N GLU A 966 -16.37 -24.74 -1.46
CA GLU A 966 -15.90 -24.59 -0.07
C GLU A 966 -14.60 -23.76 -0.11
N ILE A 967 -14.53 -22.66 0.66
CA ILE A 967 -13.38 -21.74 0.65
C ILE A 967 -12.82 -21.60 2.06
N ALA A 968 -11.65 -22.19 2.33
CA ALA A 968 -11.00 -22.11 3.63
C ALA A 968 -10.21 -20.80 3.79
N ARG A 969 -10.61 -19.94 4.74
CA ARG A 969 -9.89 -18.70 5.12
C ARG A 969 -9.36 -18.74 6.56
N VAL A 970 -8.40 -17.87 6.83
CA VAL A 970 -7.82 -17.66 8.16
C VAL A 970 -8.62 -16.55 8.85
N ASP A 971 -9.09 -16.82 10.07
CA ASP A 971 -9.56 -15.80 11.00
C ASP A 971 -8.34 -15.16 11.67
N GLU A 972 -7.84 -14.06 11.08
CA GLU A 972 -6.58 -13.46 11.53
C GLU A 972 -6.70 -12.87 12.96
N SER A 973 -7.91 -12.53 13.40
CA SER A 973 -8.19 -12.04 14.76
C SER A 973 -7.94 -13.13 15.81
N ILE A 974 -8.55 -14.31 15.62
CA ILE A 974 -8.27 -15.47 16.49
C ILE A 974 -6.82 -15.90 16.36
N ARG A 975 -6.25 -15.91 15.15
CA ARG A 975 -4.85 -16.28 14.94
C ARG A 975 -3.89 -15.38 15.74
N ARG A 976 -4.17 -14.08 15.90
CA ARG A 976 -3.40 -13.19 16.78
C ARG A 976 -3.52 -13.57 18.25
N GLN A 977 -4.73 -13.87 18.74
CA GLN A 977 -4.96 -14.31 20.12
C GLN A 977 -4.25 -15.64 20.42
N GLU A 978 -4.28 -16.61 19.50
CA GLU A 978 -3.51 -17.85 19.63
C GLU A 978 -1.99 -17.59 19.61
N PHE A 979 -1.51 -16.62 18.82
CA PHE A 979 -0.09 -16.24 18.77
C PHE A 979 0.37 -15.67 20.13
N GLU A 980 -0.44 -14.82 20.76
CA GLU A 980 -0.19 -14.31 22.11
C GLU A 980 -0.21 -15.45 23.14
N GLU A 981 -1.24 -16.30 23.13
CA GLU A 981 -1.36 -17.40 24.09
C GLU A 981 -0.19 -18.38 23.99
N ILE A 982 0.23 -18.75 22.77
CA ILE A 982 1.41 -19.61 22.56
C ILE A 982 2.67 -18.94 23.15
N THR A 983 2.86 -17.64 22.89
CA THR A 983 4.01 -16.88 23.36
C THR A 983 4.02 -16.72 24.90
N GLY A 984 2.85 -16.53 25.50
CA GLY A 984 2.64 -16.37 26.95
C GLY A 984 2.50 -17.67 27.74
N SER A 985 2.37 -18.84 27.10
CA SER A 985 2.23 -20.14 27.77
C SER A 985 3.41 -21.09 27.55
N ASN A 986 4.11 -21.04 26.41
CA ASN A 986 5.17 -21.98 26.09
C ASN A 986 6.49 -21.61 26.81
N GLU A 987 6.86 -22.37 27.84
CA GLU A 987 8.06 -22.14 28.66
C GLU A 987 9.39 -22.14 27.88
N ASN A 988 9.47 -22.82 26.73
CA ASN A 988 10.66 -22.72 25.87
C ASN A 988 10.72 -21.38 25.14
N ILE A 989 9.57 -20.85 24.70
CA ILE A 989 9.49 -19.51 24.09
C ILE A 989 9.82 -18.44 25.14
N LYS A 990 9.22 -18.52 26.34
CA LYS A 990 9.53 -17.60 27.46
C LYS A 990 11.03 -17.56 27.77
N ARG A 991 11.65 -18.70 28.06
CA ARG A 991 13.08 -18.77 28.38
C ARG A 991 13.95 -18.20 27.26
N MET A 992 13.60 -18.46 26.00
CA MET A 992 14.32 -17.90 24.86
C MET A 992 14.14 -16.39 24.74
N LEU A 993 12.94 -15.85 24.95
CA LEU A 993 12.69 -14.41 24.96
C LEU A 993 13.39 -13.72 26.14
N GLU A 994 13.35 -14.31 27.34
CA GLU A 994 14.13 -13.85 28.50
C GLU A 994 15.64 -13.87 28.25
N GLU A 995 16.16 -14.88 27.54
CA GLU A 995 17.56 -14.93 27.10
C GLU A 995 17.89 -13.85 26.08
N LEU A 996 17.00 -13.60 25.12
CA LEU A 996 17.17 -12.58 24.08
C LEU A 996 17.02 -11.15 24.62
N CYS A 997 16.18 -10.92 25.64
CA CYS A 997 15.95 -9.61 26.24
C CYS A 997 17.11 -9.10 27.10
N LYS A 998 18.01 -9.98 27.55
CA LYS A 998 19.13 -9.62 28.45
C LYS A 998 20.01 -8.52 27.86
N VAL A 999 20.06 -7.39 28.56
CA VAL A 999 21.03 -6.32 28.31
C VAL A 999 22.34 -6.67 29.04
N PRO A 1000 23.49 -6.70 28.33
CA PRO A 1000 24.80 -6.98 28.94
C PRO A 1000 25.13 -6.11 30.17
N GLU A 1001 25.91 -6.64 31.12
CA GLU A 1001 26.40 -5.83 32.24
C GLU A 1001 27.46 -4.84 31.74
N THR A 1002 27.25 -3.55 32.02
CA THR A 1002 28.10 -2.47 31.53
C THR A 1002 28.33 -1.42 32.60
N ILE A 1003 29.58 -0.96 32.76
CA ILE A 1003 29.93 0.15 33.68
C ILE A 1003 30.21 1.41 32.88
N VAL A 1004 29.71 2.54 33.38
CA VAL A 1004 30.00 3.90 32.89
C VAL A 1004 30.92 4.58 33.91
N SER A 1005 31.98 5.27 33.46
CA SER A 1005 33.04 5.76 34.36
C SER A 1005 32.70 6.98 35.22
N THR A 1006 31.67 7.75 34.87
CA THR A 1006 31.20 8.88 35.67
C THR A 1006 29.74 9.25 35.37
N ASN A 1007 29.03 9.69 36.40
CA ASN A 1007 27.69 10.25 36.30
C ASN A 1007 27.72 11.80 36.15
N ASN A 1008 28.89 12.43 36.26
CA ASN A 1008 29.04 13.89 36.15
C ASN A 1008 30.31 14.25 35.36
N ILE A 1009 30.19 15.22 34.45
CA ILE A 1009 31.29 15.83 33.69
C ILE A 1009 31.19 17.35 33.89
N ILE A 1010 32.31 18.02 34.12
CA ILE A 1010 32.41 19.47 34.14
C ILE A 1010 33.40 19.87 33.04
N LEU A 1011 33.00 20.80 32.17
CA LEU A 1011 33.80 21.29 31.05
C LEU A 1011 34.05 22.79 31.21
N GLN A 1012 35.27 23.21 30.88
CA GLN A 1012 35.61 24.62 30.62
C GLN A 1012 35.53 24.90 29.11
N ASN A 1013 35.76 26.14 28.69
CA ASN A 1013 35.79 26.49 27.26
C ASN A 1013 36.93 25.72 26.55
N GLN A 1014 36.61 25.11 25.41
CA GLN A 1014 37.51 24.26 24.60
C GLN A 1014 38.03 22.99 25.31
N ASP A 1015 37.39 22.58 26.41
CA ASP A 1015 37.77 21.41 27.23
C ASP A 1015 37.25 20.09 26.65
N THR A 1016 37.90 18.96 26.96
CA THR A 1016 37.52 17.62 26.50
C THR A 1016 37.64 16.60 27.63
N SER A 1017 36.51 15.99 28.00
CA SER A 1017 36.47 14.86 28.93
C SER A 1017 36.36 13.53 28.18
N ILE A 1018 36.92 12.46 28.75
CA ILE A 1018 36.80 11.10 28.22
C ILE A 1018 35.86 10.30 29.13
N LEU A 1019 34.72 9.92 28.57
CA LEU A 1019 33.78 8.98 29.17
C LEU A 1019 34.17 7.55 28.75
N ARG A 1020 34.30 6.63 29.70
CA ARG A 1020 34.58 5.22 29.43
C ARG A 1020 33.34 4.37 29.70
N ILE A 1021 32.96 3.53 28.74
CA ILE A 1021 31.92 2.52 28.89
C ILE A 1021 32.58 1.14 28.77
N THR A 1022 32.54 0.34 29.83
CA THR A 1022 33.14 -1.00 29.90
C THR A 1022 32.06 -2.06 29.76
N ASN A 1023 32.19 -2.98 28.79
CA ASN A 1023 31.33 -4.16 28.71
C ASN A 1023 31.93 -5.30 29.56
N LYS A 1024 31.24 -5.66 30.65
CA LYS A 1024 31.64 -6.77 31.54
C LYS A 1024 31.17 -8.13 31.06
N SER A 1025 30.25 -8.22 30.09
CA SER A 1025 29.80 -9.52 29.57
C SER A 1025 30.99 -10.27 28.96
N GLY A 1026 31.16 -11.53 29.36
CA GLY A 1026 32.17 -12.43 28.79
C GLY A 1026 31.73 -13.11 27.49
N LYS A 1027 30.54 -12.79 26.96
CA LYS A 1027 29.94 -13.49 25.80
C LYS A 1027 29.24 -12.58 24.78
N GLU A 1028 28.61 -11.49 25.22
CA GLU A 1028 27.72 -10.69 24.38
C GLU A 1028 28.31 -9.32 24.05
N ASN A 1029 28.09 -8.85 22.81
CA ASN A 1029 28.37 -7.47 22.44
C ASN A 1029 27.32 -6.55 23.08
N ALA A 1030 27.74 -5.48 23.73
CA ALA A 1030 26.86 -4.40 24.17
C ALA A 1030 26.78 -3.32 23.08
N LEU A 1031 25.57 -2.86 22.77
CA LEU A 1031 25.33 -1.72 21.91
C LEU A 1031 25.09 -0.49 22.78
N PHE A 1032 25.64 0.67 22.40
CA PHE A 1032 25.37 1.93 23.09
C PHE A 1032 24.84 3.00 22.14
N GLU A 1033 24.01 3.87 22.69
CA GLU A 1033 23.47 5.08 22.06
C GLU A 1033 23.39 6.17 23.13
N ILE A 1034 23.96 7.33 22.87
CA ILE A 1034 23.96 8.49 23.76
C ILE A 1034 23.01 9.53 23.17
N ILE A 1035 22.02 9.96 23.95
CA ILE A 1035 21.06 11.00 23.58
C ILE A 1035 21.05 12.14 24.59
N CYS A 1036 20.64 13.33 24.14
CA CYS A 1036 20.34 14.47 25.01
C CYS A 1036 18.89 14.36 25.52
N GLU A 1037 18.69 14.15 26.83
CA GLU A 1037 17.36 14.19 27.44
C GLU A 1037 16.86 15.63 27.62
N GLY A 1038 17.78 16.57 27.83
CA GLY A 1038 17.46 17.99 27.81
C GLY A 1038 18.56 18.91 28.32
N GLN A 1039 18.37 20.20 28.06
CA GLN A 1039 19.27 21.29 28.46
C GLN A 1039 18.60 22.20 29.50
N SER A 1040 19.42 22.81 30.37
CA SER A 1040 19.01 23.82 31.34
C SER A 1040 20.05 24.94 31.46
N THR A 1041 19.61 26.19 31.63
CA THR A 1041 20.46 27.28 32.10
C THR A 1041 20.53 27.27 33.63
N ILE A 1042 21.71 27.53 34.18
CA ILE A 1042 21.94 27.55 35.63
C ILE A 1042 21.79 28.98 36.14
N GLU A 1043 20.83 29.19 37.03
CA GLU A 1043 20.57 30.46 37.70
C GLU A 1043 20.67 30.24 39.22
N ASP A 1044 21.32 31.18 39.92
CA ASP A 1044 21.67 31.07 41.36
C ASP A 1044 22.29 29.71 41.79
N GLY A 1045 23.07 29.11 40.88
CA GLY A 1045 23.76 27.85 41.11
C GLY A 1045 22.90 26.59 40.99
N ARG A 1046 21.62 26.70 40.64
CA ARG A 1046 20.72 25.56 40.37
C ARG A 1046 20.32 25.52 38.89
N ALA A 1047 20.27 24.33 38.31
CA ALA A 1047 19.61 24.12 37.03
C ALA A 1047 18.09 24.30 37.20
N SER A 1048 17.46 25.01 36.26
CA SER A 1048 16.01 25.00 36.08
C SER A 1048 15.53 23.68 35.44
N ASN A 1049 14.22 23.51 35.23
CA ASN A 1049 13.69 22.30 34.57
C ASN A 1049 14.35 22.07 33.20
N HIS A 1050 14.95 20.90 33.02
CA HIS A 1050 15.57 20.50 31.75
C HIS A 1050 14.52 20.46 30.64
N ARG A 1051 14.78 21.15 29.53
CA ARG A 1051 13.91 21.18 28.35
C ARG A 1051 14.37 20.17 27.30
N PRO A 1052 13.47 19.36 26.71
CA PRO A 1052 13.85 18.42 25.66
C PRO A 1052 14.33 19.11 24.39
N ARG A 1053 15.24 18.46 23.66
CA ARG A 1053 15.81 18.96 22.39
C ARG A 1053 15.53 18.03 21.19
N GLY A 1054 14.30 17.53 21.11
CA GLY A 1054 13.98 16.40 20.23
C GLY A 1054 14.74 15.13 20.64
N SER A 1055 14.67 14.08 19.82
CA SER A 1055 15.11 12.73 20.19
C SER A 1055 16.62 12.54 20.38
N PHE A 1056 17.44 13.41 19.80
CA PHE A 1056 18.90 13.30 19.87
C PHE A 1056 19.57 14.58 20.41
N GLY A 1057 18.90 15.73 20.33
CA GLY A 1057 19.53 17.04 20.13
C GLY A 1057 20.56 17.48 21.18
N PHE A 1058 21.83 17.15 20.93
CA PHE A 1058 22.94 17.79 21.62
C PHE A 1058 22.89 19.31 21.36
N PRO A 1059 23.13 20.17 22.36
CA PRO A 1059 23.21 21.60 22.11
C PRO A 1059 24.48 21.94 21.33
N ARG A 1060 24.46 23.02 20.54
CA ARG A 1060 25.54 23.38 19.59
C ARG A 1060 26.93 23.54 20.21
N TRP A 1061 27.03 23.82 21.51
CA TRP A 1061 28.28 23.94 22.27
C TRP A 1061 28.87 22.61 22.75
N LEU A 1062 28.14 21.50 22.61
CA LEU A 1062 28.54 20.18 23.10
C LEU A 1062 28.71 19.20 21.93
N GLN A 1063 29.87 18.57 21.85
CA GLN A 1063 30.15 17.47 20.93
C GLN A 1063 30.33 16.17 21.72
N VAL A 1064 29.69 15.10 21.27
CA VAL A 1064 29.84 13.74 21.81
C VAL A 1064 30.24 12.83 20.66
N ASN A 1065 31.41 12.20 20.74
CA ASN A 1065 31.95 11.40 19.65
C ASN A 1065 32.78 10.20 20.18
N PRO A 1066 32.45 8.95 19.78
CA PRO A 1066 31.24 8.55 19.06
C PRO A 1066 30.02 8.54 19.97
N ALA A 1067 28.85 9.01 19.50
CA ALA A 1067 27.61 8.92 20.30
C ALA A 1067 26.89 7.57 20.20
N THR A 1068 27.26 6.68 19.27
CA THR A 1068 26.74 5.30 19.20
C THR A 1068 27.86 4.30 18.90
N GLY A 1069 27.64 3.00 19.16
CA GLY A 1069 28.57 1.96 18.72
C GLY A 1069 28.43 0.60 19.39
N ILE A 1070 29.45 -0.24 19.17
CA ILE A 1070 29.50 -1.65 19.59
C ILE A 1070 30.69 -1.88 20.53
N ILE A 1071 30.43 -2.42 21.73
CA ILE A 1071 31.45 -2.78 22.72
C ILE A 1071 31.52 -4.31 22.82
N LYS A 1072 32.65 -4.88 22.40
CA LYS A 1072 32.91 -6.33 22.46
C LYS A 1072 33.01 -6.83 23.92
N PRO A 1073 32.79 -8.13 24.19
CA PRO A 1073 33.01 -8.75 25.49
C PRO A 1073 34.34 -8.35 26.14
N GLY A 1074 34.30 -7.88 27.38
CA GLY A 1074 35.49 -7.44 28.14
C GLY A 1074 36.20 -6.19 27.61
N HIS A 1075 35.67 -5.48 26.60
CA HIS A 1075 36.30 -4.29 26.04
C HIS A 1075 35.73 -2.99 26.64
N ILE A 1076 36.47 -1.90 26.44
CA ILE A 1076 36.10 -0.53 26.83
C ILE A 1076 35.92 0.30 25.56
N ALA A 1077 34.84 1.06 25.47
CA ALA A 1077 34.70 2.18 24.54
C ALA A 1077 35.08 3.49 25.24
N GLU A 1078 35.86 4.32 24.56
CA GLU A 1078 36.18 5.69 24.99
C GLU A 1078 35.39 6.67 24.13
N ILE A 1079 34.65 7.58 24.78
CA ILE A 1079 33.83 8.60 24.15
C ILE A 1079 34.36 9.96 24.56
N SER A 1080 34.73 10.77 23.58
CA SER A 1080 35.06 12.18 23.81
C SER A 1080 33.78 13.00 24.04
N VAL A 1081 33.80 13.83 25.06
CA VAL A 1081 32.76 14.81 25.40
C VAL A 1081 33.44 16.17 25.45
N HIS A 1082 33.27 16.97 24.40
CA HIS A 1082 34.02 18.21 24.15
C HIS A 1082 33.10 19.43 24.18
N HIS A 1083 33.59 20.52 24.79
CA HIS A 1083 32.97 21.84 24.67
C HIS A 1083 33.56 22.60 23.48
N GLU A 1084 32.74 23.01 22.54
CA GLU A 1084 33.15 23.76 21.35
C GLU A 1084 32.54 25.18 21.34
N GLU A 1085 33.34 26.20 21.06
CA GLU A 1085 32.88 27.60 21.04
C GLU A 1085 32.22 27.93 19.68
N PHE A 1086 30.91 27.70 19.58
CA PHE A 1086 30.15 27.97 18.36
C PHE A 1086 29.72 29.45 18.27
N HIS A 1087 30.49 30.27 17.57
CA HIS A 1087 30.08 31.63 17.23
C HIS A 1087 29.01 31.62 16.12
N THR A 1088 27.79 32.04 16.45
CA THR A 1088 26.76 32.31 15.44
C THR A 1088 27.14 33.52 14.60
N LEU A 1089 27.51 33.29 13.34
CA LEU A 1089 27.49 34.34 12.33
C LEU A 1089 26.04 34.79 12.09
N GLU A 1090 25.85 36.07 11.76
CA GLU A 1090 24.56 36.70 11.39
C GLU A 1090 23.53 36.99 12.52
N GLU A 1091 23.81 38.00 13.35
CA GLU A 1091 22.86 39.12 13.52
C GLU A 1091 23.54 40.44 13.08
N PHE A 1092 23.65 40.62 11.76
CA PHE A 1092 24.07 41.89 11.14
C PHE A 1092 22.98 42.41 10.21
N VAL A 1093 22.18 43.35 10.70
CA VAL A 1093 21.30 44.20 9.89
C VAL A 1093 21.90 45.61 9.85
N ASP A 1094 21.94 46.22 8.66
CA ASP A 1094 22.46 47.58 8.40
C ASP A 1094 23.86 47.88 8.96
N GLY A 1095 24.70 46.86 9.15
CA GLY A 1095 26.11 47.00 9.55
C GLY A 1095 26.34 47.45 11.00
N ILE A 1096 25.30 47.45 11.84
CA ILE A 1096 25.40 47.76 13.27
C ILE A 1096 25.15 46.46 14.06
N PRO A 1097 26.08 45.99 14.91
CA PRO A 1097 25.83 44.84 15.77
C PRO A 1097 24.82 45.22 16.86
N GLN A 1098 23.63 44.63 16.83
CA GLN A 1098 22.68 44.72 17.94
C GLN A 1098 22.98 43.66 19.01
N ASN A 1099 22.67 44.00 20.25
CA ASN A 1099 22.63 43.10 21.42
C ASN A 1099 23.91 42.29 21.70
N TRP A 1100 24.94 42.95 22.26
CA TRP A 1100 26.09 42.30 22.93
C TRP A 1100 25.70 41.63 24.28
N TRP A 1101 24.51 41.03 24.37
CA TRP A 1101 23.96 40.32 25.54
C TRP A 1101 23.85 38.83 25.22
N CYS A 1102 25.01 38.20 25.07
CA CYS A 1102 25.16 36.82 24.61
C CYS A 1102 24.73 35.80 25.68
N GLU A 1103 23.87 34.84 25.31
CA GLU A 1103 23.44 33.76 26.22
C GLU A 1103 24.53 32.72 26.53
N ASP A 1104 25.68 32.77 25.84
CA ASP A 1104 26.84 31.91 26.07
C ASP A 1104 27.72 32.37 27.24
N ALA A 1105 27.40 33.50 27.87
CA ALA A 1105 28.08 34.00 29.08
C ALA A 1105 27.49 33.46 30.41
N ARG A 1106 26.73 32.35 30.37
CA ARG A 1106 26.09 31.70 31.54
C ARG A 1106 26.48 30.22 31.63
N ASP A 1107 26.54 29.70 32.87
CA ASP A 1107 26.69 28.27 33.14
C ASP A 1107 25.49 27.47 32.58
N LYS A 1108 25.77 26.32 31.95
CA LYS A 1108 24.76 25.47 31.28
C LYS A 1108 24.87 24.03 31.77
N GLU A 1109 23.72 23.37 31.97
CA GLU A 1109 23.61 21.95 32.33
C GLU A 1109 22.92 21.16 31.21
N VAL A 1110 23.37 19.94 30.96
CA VAL A 1110 22.78 18.98 30.03
C VAL A 1110 22.68 17.62 30.71
N MET A 1111 21.55 16.96 30.54
CA MET A 1111 21.40 15.55 30.90
C MET A 1111 21.58 14.68 29.66
N LEU A 1112 22.69 13.95 29.60
CA LEU A 1112 22.92 12.90 28.63
C LEU A 1112 22.40 11.56 29.16
N VAL A 1113 21.85 10.72 28.29
CA VAL A 1113 21.41 9.37 28.60
C VAL A 1113 22.13 8.39 27.69
N VAL A 1114 22.91 7.51 28.30
CA VAL A 1114 23.54 6.35 27.63
C VAL A 1114 22.54 5.19 27.67
N LYS A 1115 21.83 4.93 26.57
CA LYS A 1115 20.99 3.74 26.36
C LYS A 1115 21.87 2.56 25.96
N MET A 1116 22.02 1.57 26.85
CA MET A 1116 22.72 0.31 26.58
C MET A 1116 21.73 -0.78 26.15
N ARG A 1117 21.99 -1.48 25.04
CA ARG A 1117 21.15 -2.58 24.50
C ARG A 1117 21.95 -3.85 24.24
N GLY A 1118 21.30 -5.00 24.32
CA GLY A 1118 21.83 -6.26 23.77
C GLY A 1118 21.62 -6.34 22.25
N THR A 1119 22.14 -7.39 21.61
CA THR A 1119 22.15 -7.52 20.13
C THR A 1119 20.80 -7.86 19.52
N CYS A 1120 19.85 -8.34 20.34
CA CYS A 1120 18.55 -8.89 19.91
C CYS A 1120 17.39 -8.47 20.83
N THR A 1121 17.58 -7.43 21.66
CA THR A 1121 16.56 -6.89 22.58
C THR A 1121 16.16 -5.47 22.20
N VAL A 1122 14.88 -5.15 22.37
CA VAL A 1122 14.36 -3.78 22.28
C VAL A 1122 14.55 -3.04 23.61
N GLU A 1123 14.63 -3.77 24.73
CA GLU A 1123 14.87 -3.19 26.05
C GLU A 1123 16.26 -2.54 26.15
N SER A 1124 16.34 -1.40 26.85
CA SER A 1124 17.61 -0.71 27.10
C SER A 1124 17.81 -0.38 28.57
N ARG A 1125 19.04 -0.51 29.06
CA ARG A 1125 19.46 0.02 30.36
C ARG A 1125 20.02 1.43 30.18
N SER A 1126 19.32 2.42 30.70
CA SER A 1126 19.69 3.83 30.60
C SER A 1126 20.57 4.28 31.78
N HIS A 1127 21.71 4.90 31.50
CA HIS A 1127 22.56 5.56 32.50
C HIS A 1127 22.59 7.08 32.24
N ARG A 1128 22.28 7.88 33.27
CA ARG A 1128 22.23 9.35 33.17
C ARG A 1128 23.55 10.00 33.58
N ILE A 1129 24.04 10.91 32.74
CA ILE A 1129 25.26 11.70 32.96
C ILE A 1129 24.89 13.18 32.91
N ARG A 1130 25.23 13.92 33.97
CA ARG A 1130 25.15 15.38 33.99
C ARG A 1130 26.41 15.96 33.35
N VAL A 1131 26.27 16.78 32.32
CA VAL A 1131 27.37 17.58 31.74
C VAL A 1131 27.12 19.04 32.08
N ARG A 1132 28.06 19.68 32.79
CA ARG A 1132 27.99 21.12 33.12
C ARG A 1132 29.13 21.88 32.45
N HIS A 1133 28.79 22.91 31.69
CA HIS A 1133 29.73 23.93 31.27
C HIS A 1133 29.76 25.05 32.32
N SER A 1134 30.97 25.48 32.71
CA SER A 1134 31.17 26.63 33.60
C SER A 1134 32.01 27.72 32.95
N PHE A 1135 31.45 28.92 32.85
CA PHE A 1135 32.00 30.02 32.05
C PHE A 1135 33.16 30.74 32.76
N SER A 1136 34.38 30.59 32.24
CA SER A 1136 35.61 31.17 32.84
C SER A 1136 35.94 32.56 32.27
N GLY A 1137 35.19 33.58 32.69
CA GLY A 1137 35.40 34.97 32.24
C GLY A 1137 36.76 35.57 32.65
N LYS A 1138 37.78 35.47 31.80
CA LYS A 1138 39.07 36.18 31.95
C LYS A 1138 39.03 37.57 31.32
N ILE A 1139 38.68 38.58 32.11
CA ILE A 1139 38.92 39.98 31.73
C ILE A 1139 40.40 40.31 31.98
N SER A 1140 41.19 40.46 30.92
CA SER A 1140 42.56 40.97 30.98
C SER A 1140 42.56 42.50 30.78
N THR A 1141 42.20 43.25 31.83
CA THR A 1141 42.37 44.72 31.83
C THR A 1141 43.86 45.07 31.86
N HIS A 1142 44.37 45.60 30.75
CA HIS A 1142 45.61 46.38 30.78
C HIS A 1142 45.42 47.60 31.70
N THR A 1143 46.49 47.95 32.42
CA THR A 1143 46.54 49.09 33.34
C THR A 1143 46.35 50.42 32.62
N ASP A 1144 45.57 51.32 33.22
CA ASP A 1144 46.08 52.66 33.49
C ASP A 1144 45.46 53.30 34.76
N ASN A 1145 46.05 54.40 35.22
CA ASN A 1145 45.79 55.04 36.52
C ASN A 1145 44.65 56.10 36.41
N SER A 1146 43.82 56.40 37.42
CA SER A 1146 44.22 56.99 38.72
C SER A 1146 43.05 57.25 39.70
N SER A 1147 43.39 57.39 41.00
CA SER A 1147 42.71 58.16 42.07
C SER A 1147 41.25 57.88 42.50
N ASN A 1148 41.10 57.33 43.72
CA ASN A 1148 40.22 57.74 44.85
C ASN A 1148 38.68 57.89 44.65
N THR A 1149 37.79 57.54 45.62
CA THR A 1149 37.97 57.47 47.08
C THR A 1149 36.98 56.51 47.78
N SER A 1150 37.44 55.81 48.83
CA SER A 1150 36.71 55.31 50.02
C SER A 1150 35.29 54.70 49.92
N GLY A 1151 35.17 53.42 50.30
CA GLY A 1151 33.91 52.78 50.72
C GLY A 1151 34.12 51.36 51.25
N ASN A 1152 34.00 51.14 52.57
CA ASN A 1152 34.20 49.82 53.20
C ASN A 1152 32.99 48.90 53.04
N ILE A 1153 33.25 47.60 52.83
CA ILE A 1153 32.66 46.47 53.59
C ILE A 1153 33.50 45.21 53.33
N GLN A 1154 33.61 44.33 54.33
CA GLN A 1154 34.48 43.15 54.29
C GLN A 1154 33.83 41.96 53.57
N SER A 1155 34.64 41.17 52.86
CA SER A 1155 34.38 39.75 52.62
C SER A 1155 35.63 38.95 52.98
N ASN A 1156 35.46 37.80 53.64
CA ASN A 1156 36.59 37.03 54.17
C ASN A 1156 37.23 36.13 53.10
N VAL A 1157 38.55 36.15 53.06
CA VAL A 1157 39.37 35.32 52.17
C VAL A 1157 39.56 33.93 52.78
N LEU A 1158 39.32 32.89 51.98
CA LEU A 1158 40.11 31.65 52.08
C LEU A 1158 40.73 31.37 50.71
N ARG A 1159 42.06 31.38 50.66
CA ARG A 1159 42.83 31.13 49.43
C ARG A 1159 42.96 29.64 49.16
N ARG A 1160 42.83 29.27 47.90
CA ARG A 1160 43.21 27.96 47.37
C ARG A 1160 44.72 27.92 47.12
N ALA A 1161 45.48 27.33 48.03
CA ALA A 1161 46.91 27.07 47.85
C ALA A 1161 47.31 25.82 48.64
N ASP A 1162 47.57 24.71 47.92
CA ASP A 1162 48.72 23.82 48.14
C ASP A 1162 48.68 22.68 47.11
N PHE A 1163 49.22 22.96 45.91
CA PHE A 1163 49.55 21.93 44.94
C PHE A 1163 50.99 21.44 45.24
N GLN A 1164 51.11 20.36 46.01
CA GLN A 1164 52.35 19.57 46.00
C GLN A 1164 52.34 18.57 44.84
N ARG A 1165 53.48 18.44 44.16
CA ARG A 1165 53.67 17.47 43.08
C ARG A 1165 53.67 16.05 43.63
N LEU A 1166 52.80 15.20 43.12
CA LEU A 1166 53.08 13.76 43.02
C LEU A 1166 52.82 13.30 41.59
N SER A 1167 53.91 12.96 40.90
CA SER A 1167 53.87 12.15 39.69
C SER A 1167 53.59 10.70 40.07
N GLY A 1168 52.44 10.17 39.70
CA GLY A 1168 52.07 8.78 39.97
C GLY A 1168 50.93 8.33 39.07
N SER A 1169 51.22 7.39 38.17
CA SER A 1169 50.18 6.57 37.55
C SER A 1169 49.69 5.57 38.59
N SER A 1170 48.38 5.54 38.81
CA SER A 1170 47.70 4.46 39.52
C SER A 1170 46.29 4.32 38.93
N ASP A 1171 46.04 3.23 38.23
CA ASP A 1171 44.75 3.01 37.59
C ASP A 1171 43.66 2.74 38.63
N VAL A 1172 42.56 3.51 38.56
CA VAL A 1172 41.35 3.24 39.36
C VAL A 1172 40.66 1.95 38.86
N VAL A 1173 40.97 1.54 37.63
CA VAL A 1173 40.48 0.30 37.01
C VAL A 1173 41.00 -0.95 37.74
N ASP A 1174 42.30 -1.00 38.06
CA ASP A 1174 42.94 -2.19 38.68
C ASP A 1174 42.38 -2.51 40.08
N HIS A 1175 41.93 -1.50 40.82
CA HIS A 1175 41.30 -1.70 42.14
C HIS A 1175 39.86 -2.24 42.06
N LEU A 1176 39.18 -2.13 40.92
CA LEU A 1176 37.82 -2.64 40.73
C LEU A 1176 37.78 -4.06 40.13
N ILE A 1177 38.90 -4.55 39.58
CA ILE A 1177 39.01 -5.91 39.03
C ILE A 1177 39.13 -6.99 40.13
N ASN A 1178 39.66 -6.63 41.30
CA ASN A 1178 40.08 -7.59 42.33
C ASN A 1178 39.06 -7.85 43.46
N LEU A 1179 37.83 -7.35 43.36
CA LEU A 1179 36.77 -7.63 44.35
C LEU A 1179 35.93 -8.84 43.93
N HIS A 1180 36.30 -10.03 44.45
CA HIS A 1180 35.42 -11.20 44.45
C HIS A 1180 34.40 -11.12 45.61
N PHE A 1181 33.14 -11.45 45.29
CA PHE A 1181 32.07 -12.10 46.08
C PHE A 1181 32.15 -12.11 47.63
N PRO A 1182 31.03 -11.86 48.34
CA PRO A 1182 29.72 -12.50 48.08
C PRO A 1182 28.71 -11.68 47.29
#